data_AF-A0A970WCU1-F1
#
_entry.id   AF-A0A970WCU1-F1
#
_cell.length_a   1.000
_cell.length_b   1.000
_cell.length_c   1.000
_cell.angle_alpha   90.00
_cell.angle_beta   90.00
_cell.angle_gamma   90.00
#
_symmetry.space_group_name_H-M   'P 1'
#
loop_
_entity.id
_entity.type
_entity.pdbx_description
1 polymer ?
#
loop_
_entity_poly.entity_id
_entity_poly.type
_entity_poly.pdbx_seq_one_letter_code
_entity_poly.pdbx_strand_id
1 'polypeptide(L)'
;MPARPFAILPFLAILLLSVPLHSEELLFDFEGDFDLAAVEKRDVDASLTRLDGNTWLELKTGTTQRWPGITLKPAKGLWNMSGCRQVAVDVKNLGTETVRVNCRLDTPDFDGQRVYYQEGTEIAPGALATLNVTLRRRMPTKLREKLYGMRGYPGGALLDQGIDPSRVDALLIFVADPKKEHHFLIDNLRTVGTAGLDPIPETEEALFPLIDKFGQYAHKDWPGKTHSEADLRRAAAEEKTDLEAHPSPRDWNEYGGWAAGPKLKATGHFYPAKHDGKWWLVDPTGCFFWSHGIDCVHASNATTPISDRLHYFAGLPDRNSPYGVFYGRGSWAPHGYYQGKRYETFNFTGANLLRKYGEGWQSTHRELCHARLRSWGMNTIANWSDEAIYLLRRTPYVVSISVSRKPLEGSEGYWGKFPDPFEPTFRTSLDNRLAAEEDKSADDPWCLGYFVDNELAWGEELSLATAALASPKEQAAKQAFVADLKAKYAGIAALNRVWQTNHASWDALLDSQTPPDKAKARPDLEAFSTRIAEEYFRVCRDAVKAVAPNTMYLGCRFAWVHDRAVVAAAKYCDVVSFNKYQYSVADLELPEGVDKPVVIGEFHFGALDRGMFHTGLKPVANQDERAKAYESYVRGALEHPAIVGTHWFQFGEQATTGRGDGENYQIGFLDVCDTPYPETIQACRNVGTQLYQIRAGK
;
A
#
# COMPACT_ATOMS: atom_id res chain seq x y z
N MET A 1 -53.44 -28.28 -47.01
CA MET A 1 -52.48 -27.54 -47.85
C MET A 1 -52.99 -26.11 -47.95
N PRO A 2 -52.19 -25.05 -47.69
CA PRO A 2 -50.79 -24.87 -48.11
C PRO A 2 -49.81 -24.47 -46.98
N ALA A 3 -48.56 -24.27 -47.41
CA ALA A 3 -47.31 -24.18 -46.66
C ALA A 3 -47.13 -22.94 -45.76
N ARG A 4 -46.37 -23.12 -44.67
CA ARG A 4 -45.76 -22.04 -43.88
C ARG A 4 -44.46 -21.60 -44.57
N PRO A 5 -44.17 -20.29 -44.70
CA PRO A 5 -42.89 -19.82 -45.21
C PRO A 5 -41.81 -19.88 -44.11
N PHE A 6 -40.64 -20.42 -44.49
CA PHE A 6 -39.41 -20.33 -43.72
C PHE A 6 -38.92 -18.87 -43.70
N ALA A 7 -38.73 -18.30 -42.52
CA ALA A 7 -38.01 -17.05 -42.34
C ALA A 7 -36.51 -17.33 -42.36
N ILE A 8 -35.82 -16.73 -43.32
CA ILE A 8 -34.36 -16.71 -43.44
C ILE A 8 -33.84 -15.68 -42.44
N LEU A 9 -33.13 -16.11 -41.39
CA LEU A 9 -32.30 -15.23 -40.57
C LEU A 9 -31.06 -14.81 -41.39
N PRO A 10 -30.66 -13.53 -41.39
CA PRO A 10 -29.37 -13.14 -41.95
C PRO A 10 -28.26 -13.60 -41.00
N PHE A 11 -27.35 -14.43 -41.51
CA PHE A 11 -26.08 -14.73 -40.87
C PHE A 11 -25.29 -13.42 -40.72
N LEU A 12 -25.26 -12.90 -39.49
CA LEU A 12 -24.34 -11.83 -39.12
C LEU A 12 -22.94 -12.46 -39.06
N ALA A 13 -22.13 -12.23 -40.09
CA ALA A 13 -20.73 -12.60 -40.08
C ALA A 13 -20.02 -11.76 -39.01
N ILE A 14 -19.86 -12.34 -37.82
CA ILE A 14 -18.94 -11.83 -36.80
C ILE A 14 -17.55 -11.99 -37.40
N LEU A 15 -17.00 -10.88 -37.91
CA LEU A 15 -15.58 -10.78 -38.20
C LEU A 15 -14.86 -10.88 -36.84
N LEU A 16 -14.49 -12.09 -36.44
CA LEU A 16 -13.49 -12.33 -35.41
C LEU A 16 -12.19 -11.72 -35.93
N LEU A 17 -11.96 -10.44 -35.61
CA LEU A 17 -10.62 -9.87 -35.63
C LEU A 17 -9.83 -10.66 -34.60
N SER A 18 -9.14 -11.69 -35.07
CA SER A 18 -8.10 -12.38 -34.31
C SER A 18 -7.04 -11.34 -33.98
N VAL A 19 -7.10 -10.78 -32.78
CA VAL A 19 -5.96 -10.09 -32.18
C VAL A 19 -4.84 -11.12 -32.18
N PRO A 20 -3.67 -10.85 -32.77
CA PRO A 20 -2.58 -11.80 -32.71
C PRO A 20 -2.20 -11.97 -31.23
N LEU A 21 -2.48 -13.14 -30.65
CA LEU A 21 -1.80 -13.56 -29.44
C LEU A 21 -0.31 -13.61 -29.79
N HIS A 22 0.48 -12.66 -29.29
CA HIS A 22 1.90 -12.94 -29.17
C HIS A 22 2.03 -14.05 -28.13
N SER A 23 2.32 -15.27 -28.58
CA SER A 23 2.71 -16.38 -27.71
C SER A 23 3.97 -15.98 -26.93
N GLU A 24 4.11 -16.49 -25.70
CA GLU A 24 5.37 -16.39 -24.96
C GLU A 24 6.55 -16.77 -25.88
N GLU A 25 7.52 -15.87 -26.02
CA GLU A 25 8.71 -16.11 -26.83
C GLU A 25 9.85 -16.53 -25.91
N LEU A 26 10.32 -17.75 -26.08
CA LEU A 26 11.48 -18.28 -25.38
C LEU A 26 12.75 -17.62 -25.92
N LEU A 27 13.49 -16.96 -25.03
CA LEU A 27 14.78 -16.33 -25.33
C LEU A 27 15.92 -17.33 -25.16
N PHE A 28 15.89 -18.10 -24.06
CA PHE A 28 16.84 -19.17 -23.78
C PHE A 28 16.18 -20.28 -22.94
N ASP A 29 16.32 -21.53 -23.37
CA ASP A 29 16.02 -22.78 -22.62
C ASP A 29 17.29 -23.55 -22.23
N PHE A 30 18.46 -23.07 -22.66
CA PHE A 30 19.76 -23.72 -22.44
C PHE A 30 19.88 -25.17 -22.95
N GLU A 31 18.98 -25.59 -23.84
CA GLU A 31 18.99 -26.91 -24.44
C GLU A 31 19.89 -26.98 -25.69
N GLY A 32 20.19 -28.20 -26.14
CA GLY A 32 20.89 -28.45 -27.41
C GLY A 32 22.32 -27.90 -27.45
N ASP A 33 22.64 -27.15 -28.50
CA ASP A 33 23.99 -26.62 -28.79
C ASP A 33 24.24 -25.23 -28.16
N PHE A 34 23.68 -24.95 -26.97
CA PHE A 34 23.90 -23.67 -26.29
C PHE A 34 25.40 -23.41 -26.01
N ASP A 35 25.93 -22.31 -26.57
CA ASP A 35 27.34 -21.93 -26.42
C ASP A 35 27.60 -21.20 -25.10
N LEU A 36 27.88 -21.98 -24.04
CA LEU A 36 28.26 -21.46 -22.73
C LEU A 36 29.55 -20.61 -22.77
N ALA A 37 30.43 -20.80 -23.77
CA ALA A 37 31.66 -20.01 -23.89
C ALA A 37 31.39 -18.57 -24.34
N ALA A 38 30.29 -18.34 -25.08
CA ALA A 38 29.84 -17.01 -25.50
C ALA A 38 29.20 -16.18 -24.36
N VAL A 39 28.82 -16.82 -23.24
CA VAL A 39 28.26 -16.13 -22.07
C VAL A 39 29.35 -15.36 -21.34
N GLU A 40 29.16 -14.05 -21.21
CA GLU A 40 30.05 -13.21 -20.41
C GLU A 40 29.83 -13.49 -18.93
N LYS A 41 30.92 -13.75 -18.21
CA LYS A 41 30.92 -14.13 -16.79
C LYS A 41 31.66 -13.07 -15.99
N ARG A 42 31.09 -12.67 -14.86
CA ARG A 42 31.72 -11.74 -13.92
C ARG A 42 31.67 -12.36 -12.54
N ASP A 43 32.82 -12.81 -12.03
CA ASP A 43 32.93 -13.39 -10.67
C ASP A 43 31.86 -14.46 -10.41
N VAL A 44 31.73 -15.38 -11.36
CA VAL A 44 30.77 -16.49 -11.32
C VAL A 44 31.38 -17.69 -12.02
N ASP A 45 31.19 -18.87 -11.43
CA ASP A 45 31.37 -20.13 -12.13
C ASP A 45 30.02 -20.57 -12.71
N ALA A 46 30.01 -20.93 -14.00
CA ALA A 46 28.80 -21.24 -14.74
C ALA A 46 28.96 -22.54 -15.52
N SER A 47 27.99 -23.45 -15.42
CA SER A 47 28.01 -24.76 -16.06
C SER A 47 26.60 -25.22 -16.45
N LEU A 48 26.50 -26.12 -17.42
CA LEU A 48 25.22 -26.75 -17.78
C LEU A 48 25.01 -28.01 -16.93
N THR A 49 23.82 -28.15 -16.36
CA THR A 49 23.46 -29.30 -15.52
C THR A 49 22.10 -29.84 -15.92
N ARG A 50 21.89 -31.15 -15.76
CA ARG A 50 20.59 -31.78 -16.07
C ARG A 50 19.80 -32.04 -14.81
N LEU A 51 18.57 -31.58 -14.80
CA LEU A 51 17.64 -31.76 -13.70
C LEU A 51 16.21 -31.92 -14.23
N ASP A 52 15.51 -32.96 -13.76
CA ASP A 52 14.11 -33.25 -14.10
C ASP A 52 13.81 -33.33 -15.61
N GLY A 53 14.80 -33.71 -16.42
CA GLY A 53 14.68 -33.86 -17.86
C GLY A 53 15.07 -32.62 -18.68
N ASN A 54 15.33 -31.48 -18.02
CA ASN A 54 15.77 -30.23 -18.65
C ASN A 54 17.25 -29.95 -18.38
N THR A 55 17.85 -29.13 -19.25
CA THR A 55 19.19 -28.57 -19.12
C THR A 55 19.09 -27.18 -18.50
N TRP A 56 19.69 -27.00 -17.33
CA TRP A 56 19.71 -25.74 -16.59
C TRP A 56 21.09 -25.10 -16.67
N LEU A 57 21.13 -23.76 -16.62
CA LEU A 57 22.37 -23.02 -16.40
C LEU A 57 22.60 -22.87 -14.89
N GLU A 58 23.58 -23.60 -14.36
CA GLU A 58 24.01 -23.55 -12.96
C GLU A 58 25.01 -22.42 -12.74
N LEU A 59 24.76 -21.59 -11.73
CA LEU A 59 25.56 -20.41 -11.39
C LEU A 59 26.02 -20.47 -9.93
N LYS A 60 27.33 -20.29 -9.72
CA LYS A 60 27.97 -20.14 -8.41
C LYS A 60 28.67 -18.78 -8.35
N THR A 61 28.02 -17.80 -7.74
CA THR A 61 28.51 -16.41 -7.70
C THR A 61 29.53 -16.22 -6.59
N GLY A 62 30.62 -15.50 -6.90
CA GLY A 62 31.61 -15.05 -5.92
C GLY A 62 31.17 -13.81 -5.12
N THR A 63 32.14 -13.18 -4.47
CA THR A 63 31.92 -11.98 -3.60
C THR A 63 32.89 -10.84 -3.89
N THR A 64 33.69 -10.95 -4.97
CA THR A 64 34.74 -9.98 -5.30
C THR A 64 34.23 -8.84 -6.16
N GLN A 65 33.10 -9.04 -6.85
CA GLN A 65 32.44 -8.03 -7.67
C GLN A 65 31.19 -7.50 -6.99
N ARG A 66 30.79 -6.29 -7.42
CA ARG A 66 29.53 -5.68 -7.00
C ARG A 66 28.31 -6.47 -7.48
N TRP A 67 28.39 -7.02 -8.70
CA TRP A 67 27.31 -7.74 -9.37
C TRP A 67 27.84 -9.02 -10.02
N PRO A 68 28.25 -10.02 -9.23
CA PRO A 68 28.66 -11.30 -9.76
C PRO A 68 27.49 -12.00 -10.45
N GLY A 69 27.75 -12.56 -11.62
CA GLY A 69 26.71 -13.11 -12.48
C GLY A 69 27.11 -13.16 -13.95
N ILE A 70 26.12 -13.32 -14.81
CA ILE A 70 26.29 -13.51 -16.26
C ILE A 70 25.61 -12.41 -17.06
N THR A 71 26.08 -12.21 -18.30
CA THR A 71 25.38 -11.43 -19.33
C THR A 71 25.06 -12.33 -20.51
N LEU A 72 23.78 -12.36 -20.89
CA LEU A 72 23.25 -12.99 -22.10
C LEU A 72 22.97 -11.91 -23.15
N LYS A 73 23.30 -12.21 -24.41
CA LYS A 73 23.16 -11.29 -25.55
C LYS A 73 22.30 -11.92 -26.64
N PRO A 74 21.57 -11.11 -27.45
CA PRO A 74 20.84 -11.62 -28.60
C PRO A 74 21.80 -12.27 -29.60
N ALA A 75 21.39 -13.40 -30.19
CA ALA A 75 22.19 -14.09 -31.20
C ALA A 75 22.49 -13.20 -32.43
N LYS A 76 21.57 -12.27 -32.77
CA LYS A 76 21.72 -11.26 -33.82
C LYS A 76 20.97 -9.98 -33.44
N GLY A 77 21.57 -8.82 -33.74
CA GLY A 77 20.89 -7.52 -33.62
C GLY A 77 20.54 -7.15 -32.19
N LEU A 78 19.31 -6.66 -31.98
CA LEU A 78 18.72 -6.28 -30.70
C LEU A 78 17.42 -7.06 -30.50
N TRP A 79 17.06 -7.37 -29.26
CA TRP A 79 15.71 -7.87 -28.96
C TRP A 79 14.70 -6.74 -29.03
N ASN A 80 13.59 -6.96 -29.74
CA ASN A 80 12.42 -6.10 -29.68
C ASN A 80 11.36 -6.74 -28.79
N MET A 81 11.33 -6.31 -27.54
CA MET A 81 10.41 -6.76 -26.50
C MET A 81 9.19 -5.83 -26.35
N SER A 82 8.93 -4.94 -27.33
CA SER A 82 7.84 -3.96 -27.23
C SER A 82 6.45 -4.59 -27.21
N GLY A 83 6.32 -5.81 -27.72
CA GLY A 83 5.07 -6.57 -27.77
C GLY A 83 4.71 -7.30 -26.47
N CYS A 84 5.64 -7.40 -25.52
CA CYS A 84 5.39 -8.07 -24.24
C CYS A 84 5.33 -7.09 -23.07
N ARG A 85 4.92 -7.60 -21.91
CA ARG A 85 4.82 -6.82 -20.66
C ARG A 85 5.99 -7.09 -19.72
N GLN A 86 6.52 -8.31 -19.74
CA GLN A 86 7.55 -8.75 -18.82
C GLN A 86 8.57 -9.67 -19.51
N VAL A 87 9.73 -9.80 -18.88
CA VAL A 87 10.67 -10.90 -19.11
C VAL A 87 10.69 -11.76 -17.86
N ALA A 88 10.59 -13.08 -18.02
CA ALA A 88 10.52 -14.05 -16.94
C ALA A 88 11.68 -15.04 -17.02
N VAL A 89 12.23 -15.44 -15.88
CA VAL A 89 13.23 -16.51 -15.76
C VAL A 89 12.90 -17.39 -14.57
N ASP A 90 12.97 -18.71 -14.74
CA ASP A 90 12.77 -19.65 -13.66
C ASP A 90 14.10 -19.84 -12.92
N VAL A 91 14.06 -19.79 -11.59
CA VAL A 91 15.25 -19.80 -10.74
C VAL A 91 15.07 -20.77 -9.59
N LYS A 92 16.01 -21.73 -9.46
CA LYS A 92 16.03 -22.70 -8.35
C LYS A 92 17.22 -22.43 -7.45
N ASN A 93 16.98 -22.15 -6.17
CA ASN A 93 18.06 -21.93 -5.20
C ASN A 93 18.61 -23.28 -4.71
N LEU A 94 19.89 -23.55 -4.97
CA LEU A 94 20.60 -24.75 -4.51
C LEU A 94 21.46 -24.49 -3.26
N GLY A 95 21.57 -23.24 -2.84
CA GLY A 95 22.26 -22.84 -1.62
C GLY A 95 21.47 -23.16 -0.35
N THR A 96 22.11 -22.92 0.78
CA THR A 96 21.56 -23.13 2.13
C THR A 96 20.94 -21.86 2.73
N GLU A 97 21.08 -20.71 2.05
CA GLU A 97 20.53 -19.42 2.47
C GLU A 97 19.59 -18.86 1.39
N THR A 98 18.63 -18.02 1.79
CA THR A 98 17.80 -17.27 0.84
C THR A 98 18.69 -16.39 -0.04
N VAL A 99 18.49 -16.45 -1.35
CA VAL A 99 19.21 -15.62 -2.33
C VAL A 99 18.24 -14.65 -3.00
N ARG A 100 18.66 -13.41 -3.19
CA ARG A 100 17.97 -12.45 -4.05
C ARG A 100 18.64 -12.39 -5.41
N VAL A 101 18.07 -13.08 -6.38
CA VAL A 101 18.54 -13.05 -7.78
C VAL A 101 17.88 -11.87 -8.48
N ASN A 102 18.66 -11.14 -9.28
CA ASN A 102 18.21 -9.98 -10.03
C ASN A 102 18.36 -10.25 -11.53
N CYS A 103 17.40 -9.76 -12.30
CA CYS A 103 17.47 -9.72 -13.76
C CYS A 103 17.45 -8.26 -14.20
N ARG A 104 18.43 -7.88 -15.03
CA ARG A 104 18.59 -6.52 -15.55
C ARG A 104 18.58 -6.53 -17.07
N LEU A 105 17.79 -5.65 -17.66
CA LEU A 105 17.68 -5.41 -19.09
C LEU A 105 18.44 -4.14 -19.44
N ASP A 106 19.39 -4.24 -20.36
CA ASP A 106 20.18 -3.11 -20.86
C ASP A 106 19.73 -2.70 -22.27
N THR A 107 19.75 -1.40 -22.51
CA THR A 107 19.52 -0.81 -23.84
C THR A 107 20.50 0.34 -24.09
N PRO A 108 20.94 0.56 -25.33
CA PRO A 108 21.53 1.83 -25.73
C PRO A 108 20.48 2.94 -25.61
N ASP A 109 20.83 4.04 -24.96
CA ASP A 109 20.02 5.25 -24.90
C ASP A 109 20.12 6.04 -26.22
N PHE A 110 19.17 6.94 -26.45
CA PHE A 110 19.16 7.80 -27.64
C PHE A 110 20.32 8.81 -27.65
N ASP A 111 20.81 9.20 -26.47
CA ASP A 111 21.92 10.14 -26.30
C ASP A 111 23.30 9.43 -26.15
N GLY A 112 23.37 8.13 -26.42
CA GLY A 112 24.61 7.33 -26.36
C GLY A 112 25.03 6.87 -24.96
N GLN A 113 24.26 7.19 -23.91
CA GLN A 113 24.43 6.56 -22.58
C GLN A 113 23.84 5.14 -22.57
N ARG A 114 24.22 4.29 -21.61
CA ARG A 114 23.51 3.01 -21.38
C ARG A 114 22.48 3.22 -20.29
N VAL A 115 21.24 2.83 -20.56
CA VAL A 115 20.17 2.78 -19.54
C VAL A 115 19.76 1.34 -19.31
N TYR A 116 19.22 1.09 -18.13
CA TYR A 116 18.84 -0.24 -17.71
C TYR A 116 17.63 -0.20 -16.80
N TYR A 117 16.89 -1.30 -16.77
CA TYR A 117 15.86 -1.55 -15.78
C TYR A 117 16.06 -2.95 -15.20
N GLN A 118 15.81 -3.10 -13.91
CA GLN A 118 16.02 -4.38 -13.23
C GLN A 118 14.99 -4.62 -12.14
N GLU A 119 14.67 -5.89 -11.94
CA GLU A 119 13.90 -6.38 -10.81
C GLU A 119 14.58 -7.62 -10.22
N GLY A 120 14.20 -8.00 -9.01
CA GLY A 120 14.77 -9.17 -8.35
C GLY A 120 13.77 -9.86 -7.45
N THR A 121 14.00 -11.15 -7.23
CA THR A 121 13.14 -12.04 -6.45
C THR A 121 13.98 -12.78 -5.42
N GLU A 122 13.45 -12.88 -4.20
CA GLU A 122 14.03 -13.66 -3.12
C GLU A 122 13.55 -15.11 -3.19
N ILE A 123 14.48 -16.04 -3.02
CA ILE A 123 14.25 -17.46 -3.24
C ILE A 123 14.83 -18.21 -2.06
N ALA A 124 13.96 -18.81 -1.26
CA ALA A 124 14.35 -19.62 -0.11
C ALA A 124 15.19 -20.84 -0.53
N PRO A 125 16.02 -21.41 0.37
CA PRO A 125 16.79 -22.62 0.10
C PRO A 125 15.93 -23.76 -0.48
N GLY A 126 16.35 -24.34 -1.60
CA GLY A 126 15.65 -25.44 -2.29
C GLY A 126 14.40 -25.03 -3.07
N ALA A 127 13.93 -23.78 -2.96
CA ALA A 127 12.73 -23.32 -3.64
C ALA A 127 12.99 -23.04 -5.13
N LEU A 128 11.93 -23.22 -5.93
CA LEU A 128 11.83 -22.80 -7.33
C LEU A 128 10.88 -21.61 -7.40
N ALA A 129 11.28 -20.53 -8.06
CA ALA A 129 10.45 -19.35 -8.28
C ALA A 129 10.69 -18.76 -9.67
N THR A 130 9.70 -18.06 -10.23
CA THR A 130 9.87 -17.29 -11.46
C THR A 130 10.14 -15.83 -11.12
N LEU A 131 11.31 -15.33 -11.51
CA LEU A 131 11.67 -13.91 -11.44
C LEU A 131 11.09 -13.21 -12.68
N ASN A 132 10.26 -12.20 -12.45
CA ASN A 132 9.69 -11.36 -13.51
C ASN A 132 10.31 -9.96 -13.48
N VAL A 133 10.67 -9.43 -14.64
CA VAL A 133 11.05 -8.02 -14.84
C VAL A 133 9.98 -7.36 -15.68
N THR A 134 9.23 -6.42 -15.09
CA THR A 134 8.20 -5.68 -15.82
C THR A 134 8.86 -4.64 -16.71
N LEU A 135 8.54 -4.63 -18.00
CA LEU A 135 9.08 -3.64 -18.91
C LEU A 135 8.58 -2.25 -18.53
N ARG A 136 9.50 -1.29 -18.44
CA ARG A 136 9.20 0.11 -18.11
C ARG A 136 9.87 1.02 -19.12
N ARG A 137 9.07 1.78 -19.87
CA ARG A 137 9.61 2.76 -20.82
C ARG A 137 10.26 3.93 -20.08
N ARG A 138 11.36 4.41 -20.61
CA ARG A 138 11.90 5.72 -20.22
C ARG A 138 11.06 6.81 -20.87
N MET A 139 10.71 7.84 -20.10
CA MET A 139 10.00 8.99 -20.64
C MET A 139 10.92 9.74 -21.64
N PRO A 140 10.41 10.17 -22.81
CA PRO A 140 11.17 11.00 -23.74
C PRO A 140 11.73 12.26 -23.05
N THR A 141 12.98 12.62 -23.32
CA THR A 141 13.69 13.72 -22.64
C THR A 141 12.90 15.03 -22.68
N LYS A 142 12.29 15.36 -23.83
CA LYS A 142 11.47 16.57 -24.02
C LYS A 142 10.26 16.65 -23.09
N LEU A 143 9.75 15.51 -22.61
CA LEU A 143 8.56 15.44 -21.76
C LEU A 143 8.89 15.42 -20.27
N ARG A 144 10.11 15.00 -19.89
CA ARG A 144 10.50 14.85 -18.47
C ARG A 144 10.39 16.15 -17.70
N GLU A 145 10.83 17.26 -18.28
CA GLU A 145 10.81 18.57 -17.64
C GLU A 145 9.40 19.13 -17.43
N LYS A 146 8.41 18.60 -18.14
CA LYS A 146 7.00 19.00 -18.05
C LYS A 146 6.19 18.11 -17.14
N LEU A 147 6.69 16.94 -16.76
CA LEU A 147 6.00 15.94 -15.96
C LEU A 147 6.53 15.91 -14.52
N TYR A 148 5.75 16.43 -13.56
CA TYR A 148 6.15 16.55 -12.17
C TYR A 148 4.96 16.48 -11.20
N GLY A 149 5.27 16.23 -9.93
CA GLY A 149 4.25 16.08 -8.87
C GLY A 149 3.41 14.82 -9.01
N MET A 150 3.95 13.77 -9.65
CA MET A 150 3.34 12.45 -9.80
C MET A 150 4.37 11.36 -9.49
N ARG A 151 3.93 10.21 -8.99
CA ARG A 151 4.80 9.04 -8.76
C ARG A 151 4.88 8.13 -9.98
N GLY A 152 3.77 7.94 -10.69
CA GLY A 152 3.74 7.25 -11.99
C GLY A 152 3.39 8.18 -13.14
N TYR A 153 3.77 7.76 -14.35
CA TYR A 153 3.62 8.55 -15.57
C TYR A 153 2.90 7.77 -16.69
N PRO A 154 2.42 8.46 -17.75
CA PRO A 154 1.71 7.83 -18.86
C PRO A 154 2.39 6.56 -19.38
N GLY A 155 1.57 5.53 -19.63
CA GLY A 155 2.01 4.20 -20.03
C GLY A 155 2.86 3.44 -19.01
N GLY A 156 2.81 3.84 -17.73
CA GLY A 156 3.61 3.23 -16.67
C GLY A 156 5.11 3.50 -16.83
N ALA A 157 5.47 4.60 -17.50
CA ALA A 157 6.85 4.99 -17.72
C ALA A 157 7.52 5.55 -16.47
N LEU A 158 8.85 5.52 -16.51
CA LEU A 158 9.74 6.13 -15.53
C LEU A 158 10.42 7.34 -16.16
N LEU A 159 10.60 8.41 -15.39
CA LEU A 159 11.32 9.59 -15.89
C LEU A 159 12.75 9.21 -16.29
N ASP A 160 13.49 8.60 -15.38
CA ASP A 160 14.94 8.42 -15.57
C ASP A 160 15.39 6.96 -15.73
N GLN A 161 14.76 6.01 -15.04
CA GLN A 161 15.23 4.63 -14.88
C GLN A 161 14.58 3.61 -15.85
N GLY A 162 13.86 4.07 -16.86
CA GLY A 162 13.26 3.18 -17.85
C GLY A 162 14.22 2.77 -18.96
N ILE A 163 13.77 1.85 -19.83
CA ILE A 163 14.47 1.40 -21.04
C ILE A 163 13.65 1.71 -22.30
N ASP A 164 14.22 1.44 -23.46
CA ASP A 164 13.52 1.28 -24.73
C ASP A 164 13.39 -0.23 -25.01
N PRO A 165 12.19 -0.81 -24.82
CA PRO A 165 11.97 -2.25 -25.03
C PRO A 165 12.22 -2.71 -26.47
N SER A 166 12.27 -1.80 -27.45
CA SER A 166 12.52 -2.15 -28.85
C SER A 166 14.00 -2.41 -29.17
N ARG A 167 14.90 -2.12 -28.22
CA ARG A 167 16.34 -2.06 -28.44
C ARG A 167 17.17 -2.78 -27.37
N VAL A 168 16.61 -3.78 -26.69
CA VAL A 168 17.33 -4.48 -25.61
C VAL A 168 18.53 -5.25 -26.19
N ASP A 169 19.73 -4.97 -25.67
CA ASP A 169 21.00 -5.51 -26.20
C ASP A 169 21.69 -6.52 -25.27
N ALA A 170 21.27 -6.57 -24.00
CA ALA A 170 21.81 -7.50 -23.02
C ALA A 170 20.82 -7.74 -21.88
N LEU A 171 20.90 -8.93 -21.32
CA LEU A 171 20.19 -9.35 -20.11
C LEU A 171 21.20 -9.91 -19.11
N LEU A 172 21.21 -9.35 -17.91
CA LEU A 172 22.12 -9.77 -16.84
C LEU A 172 21.35 -10.50 -15.75
N ILE A 173 21.88 -11.65 -15.32
CA ILE A 173 21.41 -12.38 -14.14
C ILE A 173 22.51 -12.33 -13.08
N PHE A 174 22.22 -11.75 -11.92
CA PHE A 174 23.25 -11.49 -10.91
C PHE A 174 22.72 -11.43 -9.47
N VAL A 175 23.63 -11.54 -8.51
CA VAL A 175 23.38 -11.23 -7.09
C VAL A 175 24.01 -9.88 -6.76
N ALA A 176 23.26 -8.98 -6.11
CA ALA A 176 23.74 -7.62 -5.82
C ALA A 176 24.52 -7.55 -4.51
N ASP A 177 25.75 -7.02 -4.57
CA ASP A 177 26.63 -6.73 -3.44
C ASP A 177 26.78 -7.90 -2.42
N PRO A 178 26.97 -9.17 -2.87
CA PRO A 178 26.92 -10.32 -1.97
C PRO A 178 28.06 -10.33 -0.96
N LYS A 179 27.76 -10.85 0.24
CA LYS A 179 28.75 -11.07 1.32
C LYS A 179 29.20 -12.52 1.44
N LYS A 180 28.54 -13.41 0.71
CA LYS A 180 28.80 -14.85 0.65
C LYS A 180 28.53 -15.33 -0.76
N GLU A 181 29.07 -16.50 -1.09
CA GLU A 181 28.78 -17.15 -2.35
C GLU A 181 27.33 -17.63 -2.38
N HIS A 182 26.73 -17.60 -3.57
CA HIS A 182 25.37 -18.11 -3.80
C HIS A 182 25.37 -19.11 -4.94
N HIS A 183 24.48 -20.09 -4.85
CA HIS A 183 24.40 -21.21 -5.79
C HIS A 183 22.96 -21.43 -6.23
N PHE A 184 22.70 -21.27 -7.52
CA PHE A 184 21.35 -21.39 -8.07
C PHE A 184 21.37 -21.84 -9.53
N LEU A 185 20.23 -22.34 -10.01
CA LEU A 185 19.99 -22.69 -11.40
C LEU A 185 19.07 -21.66 -12.04
N ILE A 186 19.23 -21.43 -13.35
CA ILE A 186 18.25 -20.71 -14.17
C ILE A 186 17.83 -21.50 -15.41
N ASP A 187 16.58 -21.32 -15.82
CA ASP A 187 15.97 -21.93 -17.02
C ASP A 187 14.78 -21.07 -17.53
N ASN A 188 14.26 -21.40 -18.72
CA ASN A 188 13.04 -20.84 -19.33
C ASN A 188 13.01 -19.31 -19.39
N LEU A 189 14.11 -18.68 -19.80
CA LEU A 189 14.15 -17.24 -19.98
C LEU A 189 13.25 -16.86 -21.16
N ARG A 190 12.17 -16.11 -20.91
CA ARG A 190 11.08 -15.89 -21.88
C ARG A 190 10.42 -14.53 -21.75
N THR A 191 9.74 -14.09 -22.81
CA THR A 191 8.84 -12.93 -22.76
C THR A 191 7.44 -13.36 -22.30
N VAL A 192 6.77 -12.50 -21.53
CA VAL A 192 5.43 -12.78 -20.95
C VAL A 192 4.49 -11.60 -21.18
N GLY A 193 3.22 -11.93 -21.48
CA GLY A 193 2.12 -10.98 -21.70
C GLY A 193 2.01 -10.51 -23.15
N THR A 194 0.78 -10.36 -23.66
CA THR A 194 0.49 -10.16 -25.09
C THR A 194 0.05 -8.74 -25.45
N ALA A 195 -0.14 -7.89 -24.44
CA ALA A 195 -0.44 -6.47 -24.61
C ALA A 195 0.82 -5.69 -24.21
N GLY A 196 1.62 -5.31 -25.21
CA GLY A 196 2.80 -4.47 -25.02
C GLY A 196 2.51 -3.19 -24.22
N LEU A 197 3.56 -2.43 -23.91
CA LEU A 197 3.38 -1.20 -23.11
C LEU A 197 2.55 -0.15 -23.85
N ASP A 198 1.63 0.48 -23.12
CA ASP A 198 0.79 1.58 -23.61
C ASP A 198 1.66 2.66 -24.28
N PRO A 199 1.29 3.13 -25.48
CA PRO A 199 2.03 4.17 -26.18
C PRO A 199 2.16 5.43 -25.32
N ILE A 200 3.30 6.09 -25.44
CA ILE A 200 3.57 7.37 -24.78
C ILE A 200 3.67 8.40 -25.90
N PRO A 201 2.93 9.52 -25.84
CA PRO A 201 3.12 10.62 -26.79
C PRO A 201 4.60 11.06 -26.82
N GLU A 202 5.11 11.46 -27.99
CA GLU A 202 6.53 11.85 -28.15
C GLU A 202 6.77 13.36 -27.98
N THR A 203 5.71 14.16 -28.02
CA THR A 203 5.75 15.64 -28.02
C THR A 203 4.81 16.22 -26.98
N GLU A 204 5.10 17.45 -26.54
CA GLU A 204 4.28 18.14 -25.54
C GLU A 204 2.86 18.40 -26.08
N GLU A 205 2.76 18.76 -27.35
CA GLU A 205 1.49 19.03 -28.04
C GLU A 205 0.62 17.78 -28.16
N ALA A 206 1.23 16.61 -28.29
CA ALA A 206 0.51 15.34 -28.31
C ALA A 206 0.17 14.84 -26.89
N LEU A 207 0.86 15.33 -25.86
CA LEU A 207 0.64 14.91 -24.48
C LEU A 207 -0.39 15.78 -23.74
N PHE A 208 -0.40 17.09 -24.00
CA PHE A 208 -1.24 18.05 -23.27
C PHE A 208 -2.45 18.53 -24.10
N PRO A 209 -3.65 18.61 -23.50
CA PRO A 209 -3.96 18.31 -22.10
C PRO A 209 -3.89 16.80 -21.80
N LEU A 210 -3.39 16.47 -20.62
CA LEU A 210 -3.19 15.11 -20.13
C LEU A 210 -4.49 14.50 -19.58
N ILE A 211 -5.30 15.35 -18.95
CA ILE A 211 -6.47 14.98 -18.16
C ILE A 211 -7.72 15.61 -18.75
N ASP A 212 -8.75 14.80 -18.93
CA ASP A 212 -10.05 15.24 -19.44
C ASP A 212 -10.89 15.98 -18.38
N LYS A 213 -12.09 16.42 -18.76
CA LYS A 213 -12.98 17.19 -17.87
C LYS A 213 -13.49 16.42 -16.64
N PHE A 214 -13.38 15.09 -16.66
CA PHE A 214 -13.79 14.21 -15.57
C PHE A 214 -12.62 13.82 -14.67
N GLY A 215 -11.38 14.20 -14.99
CA GLY A 215 -10.21 13.84 -14.20
C GLY A 215 -9.54 12.54 -14.66
N GLN A 216 -9.93 11.98 -15.81
CA GLN A 216 -9.36 10.75 -16.36
C GLN A 216 -8.24 11.06 -17.36
N TYR A 217 -7.36 10.09 -17.62
CA TYR A 217 -6.36 10.20 -18.69
C TYR A 217 -7.02 10.38 -20.06
N ALA A 218 -6.67 11.46 -20.77
CA ALA A 218 -7.33 11.86 -22.00
C ALA A 218 -7.02 10.95 -23.20
N HIS A 219 -5.80 10.40 -23.27
CA HIS A 219 -5.25 9.80 -24.51
C HIS A 219 -5.39 8.28 -24.63
N LYS A 220 -6.21 7.66 -23.79
CA LYS A 220 -6.49 6.22 -23.84
C LYS A 220 -7.96 5.95 -23.61
N ASP A 221 -8.48 4.89 -24.21
CA ASP A 221 -9.79 4.35 -23.89
C ASP A 221 -9.66 2.98 -23.19
N TRP A 222 -10.64 2.63 -22.36
CA TRP A 222 -10.68 1.37 -21.63
C TRP A 222 -12.12 1.00 -21.26
N PRO A 223 -12.40 -0.29 -20.98
CA PRO A 223 -13.70 -0.71 -20.50
C PRO A 223 -14.12 0.08 -19.24
N GLY A 224 -15.26 0.76 -19.33
CA GLY A 224 -15.82 1.56 -18.24
C GLY A 224 -15.43 3.04 -18.23
N LYS A 225 -14.59 3.53 -19.17
CA LYS A 225 -14.25 4.96 -19.23
C LYS A 225 -15.51 5.82 -19.42
N THR A 226 -15.59 6.92 -18.69
CA THR A 226 -16.68 7.90 -18.83
C THR A 226 -16.36 8.87 -19.98
N HIS A 227 -17.22 8.97 -20.99
CA HIS A 227 -17.04 9.92 -22.11
C HIS A 227 -17.98 11.12 -22.02
N SER A 228 -19.07 11.00 -21.28
CA SER A 228 -20.15 11.99 -21.21
C SER A 228 -20.88 11.97 -19.87
N GLU A 229 -21.61 13.03 -19.57
CA GLU A 229 -22.50 13.05 -18.39
C GLU A 229 -23.66 12.06 -18.52
N ALA A 230 -24.03 11.67 -19.74
CA ALA A 230 -24.99 10.60 -19.97
C ALA A 230 -24.44 9.25 -19.52
N ASP A 231 -23.12 9.01 -19.66
CA ASP A 231 -22.47 7.81 -19.14
C ASP A 231 -22.51 7.79 -17.61
N LEU A 232 -22.26 8.92 -16.94
CA LEU A 232 -22.39 9.02 -15.48
C LEU A 232 -23.79 8.64 -14.99
N ARG A 233 -24.83 9.16 -15.67
CA ARG A 233 -26.24 8.85 -15.35
C ARG A 233 -26.58 7.38 -15.63
N ARG A 234 -26.04 6.81 -16.70
CA ARG A 234 -26.21 5.39 -17.02
C ARG A 234 -25.53 4.50 -15.96
N ALA A 235 -24.29 4.82 -15.59
CA ALA A 235 -23.57 4.12 -14.53
C ALA A 235 -24.32 4.17 -13.19
N ALA A 236 -24.95 5.31 -12.84
CA ALA A 236 -25.80 5.41 -11.66
C ALA A 236 -27.03 4.47 -11.71
N ALA A 237 -27.67 4.33 -12.87
CA ALA A 237 -28.82 3.45 -13.05
C ALA A 237 -28.43 1.96 -13.04
N GLU A 238 -27.31 1.62 -13.66
CA GLU A 238 -26.73 0.27 -13.64
C GLU A 238 -26.34 -0.14 -12.22
N GLU A 239 -25.64 0.74 -11.50
CA GLU A 239 -25.27 0.52 -10.10
C GLU A 239 -26.49 0.35 -9.21
N LYS A 240 -27.53 1.17 -9.37
CA LYS A 240 -28.79 0.98 -8.62
C LYS A 240 -29.36 -0.43 -8.82
N THR A 241 -29.39 -0.91 -10.07
CA THR A 241 -29.89 -2.26 -10.39
C THR A 241 -29.02 -3.35 -9.76
N ASP A 242 -27.69 -3.17 -9.79
CA ASP A 242 -26.74 -4.10 -9.18
C ASP A 242 -26.89 -4.16 -7.64
N LEU A 243 -27.07 -3.01 -6.97
CA LEU A 243 -27.31 -2.94 -5.53
C LEU A 243 -28.64 -3.61 -5.13
N GLU A 244 -29.70 -3.44 -5.94
CA GLU A 244 -31.00 -4.10 -5.72
C GLU A 244 -30.89 -5.64 -5.88
N ALA A 245 -30.05 -6.11 -6.80
CA ALA A 245 -29.81 -7.54 -7.03
C ALA A 245 -28.94 -8.20 -5.94
N HIS A 246 -28.11 -7.42 -5.26
CA HIS A 246 -27.14 -7.90 -4.27
C HIS A 246 -27.34 -7.22 -2.91
N PRO A 247 -28.40 -7.56 -2.16
CA PRO A 247 -28.65 -7.00 -0.83
C PRO A 247 -27.59 -7.47 0.19
N SER A 248 -27.65 -6.90 1.39
CA SER A 248 -26.78 -7.29 2.53
C SER A 248 -26.74 -8.81 2.75
N PRO A 249 -25.58 -9.37 3.15
CA PRO A 249 -25.50 -10.75 3.62
C PRO A 249 -26.57 -11.04 4.68
N ARG A 250 -27.28 -12.17 4.53
CA ARG A 250 -28.47 -12.49 5.34
C ARG A 250 -28.16 -12.84 6.79
N ASP A 251 -26.96 -13.36 7.05
CA ASP A 251 -26.54 -13.83 8.38
C ASP A 251 -25.94 -12.70 9.22
N TRP A 252 -26.10 -11.45 8.80
CA TRP A 252 -25.57 -10.27 9.48
C TRP A 252 -26.68 -9.57 10.27
N ASN A 253 -26.37 -9.11 11.48
CA ASN A 253 -27.27 -8.22 12.22
C ASN A 253 -27.09 -6.75 11.79
N GLU A 254 -27.74 -5.83 12.53
CA GLU A 254 -27.66 -4.39 12.27
C GLU A 254 -26.23 -3.83 12.33
N TYR A 255 -25.32 -4.41 13.12
CA TYR A 255 -23.91 -4.04 13.18
C TYR A 255 -23.04 -4.82 12.19
N GLY A 256 -23.60 -5.74 11.40
CA GLY A 256 -22.81 -6.58 10.50
C GLY A 256 -22.13 -7.77 11.19
N GLY A 257 -22.44 -8.03 12.47
CA GLY A 257 -22.02 -9.21 13.23
C GLY A 257 -22.79 -10.47 12.84
N TRP A 258 -22.24 -11.64 13.15
CA TRP A 258 -22.76 -12.94 12.76
C TRP A 258 -24.01 -13.32 13.54
N ALA A 259 -25.19 -12.97 13.01
CA ALA A 259 -26.48 -13.18 13.65
C ALA A 259 -26.79 -14.67 13.89
N ALA A 260 -26.33 -15.55 12.98
CA ALA A 260 -26.48 -17.00 13.09
C ALA A 260 -25.34 -17.68 13.88
N GLY A 261 -24.34 -16.91 14.31
CA GLY A 261 -23.17 -17.39 15.03
C GLY A 261 -23.38 -17.54 16.54
N PRO A 262 -22.34 -17.99 17.26
CA PRO A 262 -22.32 -17.93 18.72
C PRO A 262 -22.50 -16.50 19.22
N LYS A 263 -23.11 -16.36 20.40
CA LYS A 263 -23.23 -15.08 21.11
C LYS A 263 -22.43 -15.09 22.40
N LEU A 264 -21.73 -14.00 22.66
CA LEU A 264 -21.14 -13.67 23.95
C LEU A 264 -21.98 -12.61 24.65
N LYS A 265 -21.44 -12.05 25.74
CA LYS A 265 -22.11 -10.99 26.50
C LYS A 265 -22.29 -9.75 25.61
N ALA A 266 -23.53 -9.25 25.52
CA ALA A 266 -23.81 -7.94 24.97
C ALA A 266 -23.36 -6.85 25.97
N THR A 267 -22.48 -5.95 25.54
CA THR A 267 -21.95 -4.85 26.36
C THR A 267 -22.46 -3.49 25.92
N GLY A 268 -23.15 -3.41 24.78
CA GLY A 268 -23.49 -2.14 24.13
C GLY A 268 -22.36 -1.54 23.29
N HIS A 269 -21.16 -2.12 23.30
CA HIS A 269 -20.00 -1.63 22.53
C HIS A 269 -19.20 -2.78 21.92
N PHE A 270 -18.37 -2.48 20.93
CA PHE A 270 -17.44 -3.47 20.39
C PHE A 270 -16.34 -3.82 21.39
N TYR A 271 -15.96 -5.10 21.48
CA TYR A 271 -14.82 -5.53 22.29
C TYR A 271 -14.15 -6.79 21.73
N PRO A 272 -12.86 -7.03 22.01
CA PRO A 272 -12.19 -8.24 21.57
C PRO A 272 -12.45 -9.41 22.53
N ALA A 273 -12.59 -10.62 21.99
CA ALA A 273 -12.69 -11.86 22.77
C ALA A 273 -11.99 -13.01 22.05
N LYS A 274 -11.35 -13.90 22.81
CA LYS A 274 -10.77 -15.13 22.26
C LYS A 274 -11.74 -16.29 22.44
N HIS A 275 -12.03 -17.01 21.36
CA HIS A 275 -12.93 -18.16 21.35
C HIS A 275 -12.32 -19.28 20.48
N ASP A 276 -12.23 -20.48 21.03
CA ASP A 276 -11.66 -21.67 20.37
C ASP A 276 -10.30 -21.41 19.70
N GLY A 277 -9.41 -20.74 20.44
CA GLY A 277 -8.05 -20.44 19.98
C GLY A 277 -7.94 -19.27 18.98
N LYS A 278 -9.05 -18.71 18.52
CA LYS A 278 -9.08 -17.55 17.59
C LYS A 278 -9.55 -16.28 18.29
N TRP A 279 -8.93 -15.16 17.96
CA TRP A 279 -9.44 -13.85 18.36
C TRP A 279 -10.64 -13.43 17.51
N TRP A 280 -11.62 -12.79 18.11
CA TRP A 280 -12.78 -12.22 17.47
C TRP A 280 -13.00 -10.82 18.00
N LEU A 281 -13.67 -9.98 17.24
CA LEU A 281 -14.41 -8.88 17.84
C LEU A 281 -15.80 -9.39 18.19
N VAL A 282 -16.47 -8.67 19.09
CA VAL A 282 -17.85 -8.90 19.48
C VAL A 282 -18.56 -7.58 19.31
N ASP A 283 -19.72 -7.61 18.66
CA ASP A 283 -20.51 -6.41 18.44
C ASP A 283 -21.35 -6.02 19.68
N PRO A 284 -21.99 -4.83 19.68
CA PRO A 284 -22.79 -4.36 20.81
C PRO A 284 -23.87 -5.33 21.31
N THR A 285 -24.38 -6.19 20.43
CA THR A 285 -25.43 -7.18 20.72
C THR A 285 -24.90 -8.54 21.17
N GLY A 286 -23.56 -8.68 21.24
CA GLY A 286 -22.89 -9.92 21.64
C GLY A 286 -22.61 -10.88 20.49
N CYS A 287 -22.91 -10.55 19.24
CA CYS A 287 -22.59 -11.43 18.11
C CYS A 287 -21.11 -11.32 17.75
N PHE A 288 -20.54 -12.43 17.25
CA PHE A 288 -19.18 -12.39 16.71
C PHE A 288 -19.08 -11.41 15.55
N PHE A 289 -17.98 -10.67 15.51
CA PHE A 289 -17.70 -9.66 14.50
C PHE A 289 -16.27 -9.82 13.98
N TRP A 290 -16.10 -9.55 12.69
CA TRP A 290 -14.81 -9.46 12.03
C TRP A 290 -14.84 -8.23 11.13
N SER A 291 -13.90 -7.31 11.33
CA SER A 291 -13.96 -5.97 10.73
C SER A 291 -13.46 -6.01 9.28
N HIS A 292 -14.41 -6.13 8.35
CA HIS A 292 -14.15 -6.09 6.92
C HIS A 292 -14.47 -4.68 6.38
N GLY A 293 -13.43 -3.88 6.13
CA GLY A 293 -13.61 -2.45 5.89
C GLY A 293 -12.74 -1.84 4.79
N ILE A 294 -12.95 -0.55 4.59
CA ILE A 294 -12.27 0.26 3.58
C ILE A 294 -12.04 1.69 4.07
N ASP A 295 -10.83 2.19 3.87
CA ASP A 295 -10.37 3.51 4.30
C ASP A 295 -10.83 4.62 3.33
N CYS A 296 -10.83 5.87 3.82
CA CYS A 296 -11.11 7.09 3.07
C CYS A 296 -12.46 7.10 2.34
N VAL A 297 -13.52 6.63 3.01
CA VAL A 297 -14.90 6.72 2.51
C VAL A 297 -15.34 8.18 2.60
N HIS A 298 -15.14 8.93 1.52
CA HIS A 298 -15.43 10.35 1.41
C HIS A 298 -15.48 10.80 -0.05
N ALA A 299 -15.93 12.03 -0.32
CA ALA A 299 -16.13 12.56 -1.67
C ALA A 299 -14.90 13.28 -2.28
N SER A 300 -13.68 13.03 -1.77
CA SER A 300 -12.48 13.81 -2.13
C SER A 300 -11.24 12.99 -2.52
N ASN A 301 -11.38 11.70 -2.85
CA ASN A 301 -10.24 10.81 -3.15
C ASN A 301 -9.37 11.30 -4.32
N ALA A 302 -9.97 11.87 -5.37
CA ALA A 302 -9.25 12.43 -6.52
C ALA A 302 -9.06 13.96 -6.42
N THR A 303 -8.66 14.44 -5.25
CA THR A 303 -8.20 15.82 -5.08
C THR A 303 -6.73 15.94 -5.50
N THR A 304 -6.42 16.87 -6.40
CA THR A 304 -5.07 17.08 -6.95
C THR A 304 -4.64 18.55 -6.87
N PRO A 305 -3.36 18.85 -6.60
CA PRO A 305 -2.80 20.17 -6.84
C PRO A 305 -2.98 20.62 -8.31
N ILE A 306 -3.29 21.89 -8.52
CA ILE A 306 -3.43 22.50 -9.85
C ILE A 306 -2.45 23.65 -10.09
N SER A 307 -1.86 24.22 -9.04
CA SER A 307 -0.76 25.19 -9.16
C SER A 307 0.37 24.60 -10.00
N ASP A 308 0.92 25.41 -10.92
CA ASP A 308 1.95 25.02 -11.90
C ASP A 308 1.47 24.02 -12.99
N ARG A 309 0.34 23.31 -12.76
CA ARG A 309 -0.12 22.19 -13.60
C ARG A 309 -1.41 22.45 -14.37
N LEU A 310 -1.85 23.70 -14.50
CA LEU A 310 -3.09 24.01 -15.24
C LEU A 310 -3.10 23.46 -16.68
N HIS A 311 -1.93 23.43 -17.34
CA HIS A 311 -1.75 22.87 -18.66
C HIS A 311 -1.95 21.33 -18.74
N TYR A 312 -1.99 20.63 -17.60
CA TYR A 312 -2.31 19.20 -17.58
C TYR A 312 -3.79 18.94 -17.88
N PHE A 313 -4.67 19.91 -17.64
CA PHE A 313 -6.11 19.71 -17.68
C PHE A 313 -6.69 20.32 -18.95
N ALA A 314 -7.63 19.62 -19.59
CA ALA A 314 -8.36 20.11 -20.78
C ALA A 314 -9.20 21.36 -20.50
N GLY A 315 -9.34 21.71 -19.23
CA GLY A 315 -10.04 22.87 -18.70
C GLY A 315 -10.63 22.53 -17.34
N LEU A 316 -10.61 23.48 -16.41
CA LEU A 316 -11.31 23.36 -15.13
C LEU A 316 -12.57 24.23 -15.14
N PRO A 317 -13.65 23.86 -14.41
CA PRO A 317 -14.87 24.65 -14.35
C PRO A 317 -14.64 26.08 -13.84
N ASP A 318 -15.49 27.03 -14.26
CA ASP A 318 -15.46 28.40 -13.73
C ASP A 318 -15.67 28.41 -12.20
N ARG A 319 -14.87 29.22 -11.48
CA ARG A 319 -14.92 29.31 -10.02
C ARG A 319 -16.22 29.89 -9.47
N ASN A 320 -16.94 30.67 -10.27
CA ASN A 320 -18.24 31.24 -9.94
C ASN A 320 -19.42 30.34 -10.34
N SER A 321 -19.14 29.18 -10.95
CA SER A 321 -20.15 28.15 -11.22
C SER A 321 -20.44 27.30 -9.96
N PRO A 322 -21.47 26.43 -9.98
CA PRO A 322 -21.70 25.46 -8.91
C PRO A 322 -20.50 24.55 -8.58
N TYR A 323 -19.52 24.45 -9.48
CA TYR A 323 -18.29 23.67 -9.28
C TYR A 323 -17.19 24.42 -8.52
N GLY A 324 -17.40 25.72 -8.21
CA GLY A 324 -16.46 26.54 -7.44
C GLY A 324 -16.09 25.93 -6.09
N VAL A 325 -17.00 25.18 -5.48
CA VAL A 325 -16.83 24.49 -4.18
C VAL A 325 -15.78 23.37 -4.20
N PHE A 326 -15.37 22.91 -5.39
CA PHE A 326 -14.37 21.85 -5.54
C PHE A 326 -12.95 22.38 -5.69
N TYR A 327 -12.78 23.71 -5.74
CA TYR A 327 -11.46 24.32 -5.60
C TYR A 327 -11.06 24.38 -4.13
N GLY A 328 -9.79 24.11 -3.87
CA GLY A 328 -9.24 24.12 -2.52
C GLY A 328 -7.83 24.66 -2.46
N ARG A 329 -7.22 24.56 -1.27
CA ARG A 329 -5.81 24.86 -1.04
C ARG A 329 -5.20 23.75 -0.19
N GLY A 330 -3.95 23.42 -0.46
CA GLY A 330 -3.18 22.45 0.29
C GLY A 330 -1.78 22.96 0.61
N SER A 331 -1.20 22.38 1.64
CA SER A 331 0.21 22.58 2.03
C SER A 331 0.86 21.30 2.56
N TRP A 332 0.10 20.21 2.69
CA TRP A 332 0.64 18.93 3.11
C TRP A 332 1.29 18.25 1.91
N ALA A 333 2.60 18.08 1.98
CA ALA A 333 3.42 17.39 1.00
C ALA A 333 4.74 17.01 1.71
N PRO A 334 4.78 15.87 2.42
CA PRO A 334 5.98 15.45 3.15
C PRO A 334 7.17 15.25 2.22
N HIS A 335 6.92 14.92 0.95
CA HIS A 335 7.92 14.68 -0.09
C HIS A 335 7.49 15.24 -1.44
N GLY A 336 8.42 15.24 -2.40
CA GLY A 336 8.13 15.49 -3.80
C GLY A 336 8.00 16.98 -4.16
N TYR A 337 7.42 17.23 -5.34
CA TYR A 337 7.45 18.54 -6.00
C TYR A 337 6.85 19.70 -5.16
N TYR A 338 5.81 19.41 -4.37
CA TYR A 338 5.12 20.41 -3.54
C TYR A 338 5.64 20.50 -2.10
N GLN A 339 6.72 19.79 -1.76
CA GLN A 339 7.31 19.87 -0.41
C GLN A 339 7.67 21.33 -0.07
N GLY A 340 7.20 21.79 1.09
CA GLY A 340 7.42 23.17 1.55
C GLY A 340 6.61 24.24 0.79
N LYS A 341 5.70 23.86 -0.11
CA LYS A 341 4.90 24.80 -0.91
C LYS A 341 3.44 24.84 -0.44
N ARG A 342 2.81 25.98 -0.66
CA ARG A 342 1.34 26.11 -0.67
C ARG A 342 0.87 26.05 -2.11
N TYR A 343 -0.24 25.36 -2.36
CA TYR A 343 -0.78 25.16 -3.70
C TYR A 343 -2.31 25.19 -3.68
N GLU A 344 -2.92 25.49 -4.82
CA GLU A 344 -4.35 25.31 -5.05
C GLU A 344 -4.64 23.88 -5.49
N THR A 345 -5.83 23.39 -5.20
CA THR A 345 -6.30 22.05 -5.56
C THR A 345 -7.63 22.08 -6.29
N PHE A 346 -7.95 20.98 -6.98
CA PHE A 346 -9.29 20.71 -7.51
C PHE A 346 -9.70 19.27 -7.17
N ASN A 347 -10.96 19.08 -6.73
CA ASN A 347 -11.55 17.78 -6.39
C ASN A 347 -12.41 17.25 -7.55
N PHE A 348 -11.84 16.33 -8.34
CA PHE A 348 -12.56 15.72 -9.47
C PHE A 348 -13.66 14.76 -9.01
N THR A 349 -13.45 13.98 -7.94
CA THR A 349 -14.47 13.08 -7.39
C THR A 349 -15.75 13.85 -7.04
N GLY A 350 -15.62 14.92 -6.25
CA GLY A 350 -16.75 15.77 -5.87
C GLY A 350 -17.45 16.41 -7.08
N ALA A 351 -16.69 16.91 -8.04
CA ALA A 351 -17.24 17.48 -9.27
C ALA A 351 -18.03 16.44 -10.09
N ASN A 352 -17.54 15.19 -10.15
CA ASN A 352 -18.24 14.10 -10.84
C ASN A 352 -19.48 13.64 -10.09
N LEU A 353 -19.48 13.64 -8.76
CA LEU A 353 -20.69 13.39 -7.96
C LEU A 353 -21.78 14.43 -8.24
N LEU A 354 -21.42 15.72 -8.33
CA LEU A 354 -22.36 16.77 -8.71
C LEU A 354 -22.91 16.56 -10.14
N ARG A 355 -22.06 16.15 -11.10
CA ARG A 355 -22.51 15.81 -12.47
C ARG A 355 -23.45 14.61 -12.49
N LYS A 356 -23.13 13.57 -11.71
CA LYS A 356 -23.82 12.28 -11.69
C LYS A 356 -25.19 12.38 -11.02
N TYR A 357 -25.28 13.08 -9.88
CA TYR A 357 -26.49 13.11 -9.05
C TYR A 357 -27.20 14.46 -8.99
N GLY A 358 -26.58 15.55 -9.46
CA GLY A 358 -27.16 16.89 -9.44
C GLY A 358 -27.19 17.51 -8.04
N GLU A 359 -28.14 18.43 -7.82
CA GLU A 359 -28.36 19.04 -6.52
C GLU A 359 -28.69 17.96 -5.47
N GLY A 360 -28.13 18.10 -4.26
CA GLY A 360 -28.30 17.10 -3.19
C GLY A 360 -27.39 15.88 -3.29
N TRP A 361 -26.41 15.88 -4.21
CA TRP A 361 -25.46 14.77 -4.39
C TRP A 361 -24.77 14.33 -3.08
N GLN A 362 -24.53 15.23 -2.12
CA GLN A 362 -23.88 14.88 -0.86
C GLN A 362 -24.71 13.85 -0.07
N SER A 363 -26.02 14.08 0.03
CA SER A 363 -26.93 13.16 0.72
C SER A 363 -27.01 11.84 -0.02
N THR A 364 -27.16 11.89 -1.35
CA THR A 364 -27.15 10.69 -2.20
C THR A 364 -25.87 9.87 -2.04
N HIS A 365 -24.70 10.53 -2.04
CA HIS A 365 -23.41 9.88 -1.89
C HIS A 365 -23.27 9.21 -0.50
N ARG A 366 -23.65 9.91 0.58
CA ARG A 366 -23.60 9.35 1.94
C ARG A 366 -24.45 8.09 2.08
N GLU A 367 -25.67 8.14 1.56
CA GLU A 367 -26.59 6.99 1.53
C GLU A 367 -26.02 5.83 0.70
N LEU A 368 -25.49 6.13 -0.49
CA LEU A 368 -24.86 5.15 -1.36
C LEU A 368 -23.63 4.51 -0.72
N CYS A 369 -22.81 5.24 0.03
CA CYS A 369 -21.66 4.66 0.73
C CYS A 369 -22.10 3.51 1.66
N HIS A 370 -23.15 3.69 2.45
CA HIS A 370 -23.68 2.61 3.29
C HIS A 370 -24.26 1.45 2.46
N ALA A 371 -25.05 1.76 1.43
CA ALA A 371 -25.65 0.74 0.57
C ALA A 371 -24.60 -0.11 -0.15
N ARG A 372 -23.56 0.55 -0.69
CA ARG A 372 -22.39 -0.07 -1.34
C ARG A 372 -21.70 -1.03 -0.39
N LEU A 373 -21.22 -0.55 0.76
CA LEU A 373 -20.48 -1.40 1.70
C LEU A 373 -21.29 -2.64 2.09
N ARG A 374 -22.57 -2.48 2.41
CA ARG A 374 -23.45 -3.61 2.73
C ARG A 374 -23.63 -4.57 1.56
N SER A 375 -23.91 -4.06 0.36
CA SER A 375 -24.08 -4.87 -0.85
C SER A 375 -22.80 -5.59 -1.27
N TRP A 376 -21.64 -4.98 -1.05
CA TRP A 376 -20.34 -5.55 -1.39
C TRP A 376 -19.90 -6.60 -0.37
N GLY A 377 -20.55 -6.70 0.79
CA GLY A 377 -20.16 -7.62 1.85
C GLY A 377 -19.05 -7.05 2.75
N MET A 378 -18.98 -5.73 2.91
CA MET A 378 -18.19 -5.02 3.92
C MET A 378 -19.08 -4.53 5.06
N ASN A 379 -18.54 -4.52 6.27
CA ASN A 379 -19.26 -4.14 7.49
C ASN A 379 -18.58 -3.02 8.29
N THR A 380 -17.50 -2.43 7.78
CA THR A 380 -16.79 -1.36 8.51
C THR A 380 -16.43 -0.19 7.58
N ILE A 381 -16.79 1.03 7.98
CA ILE A 381 -16.21 2.28 7.44
C ILE A 381 -14.89 2.51 8.17
N ALA A 382 -13.77 2.36 7.47
CA ALA A 382 -12.46 2.38 8.11
C ALA A 382 -11.84 3.78 8.15
N ASN A 383 -10.52 3.84 8.33
CA ASN A 383 -9.78 5.03 8.74
C ASN A 383 -9.94 6.20 7.75
N TRP A 384 -9.82 7.44 8.23
CA TRP A 384 -9.90 8.67 7.42
C TRP A 384 -11.18 8.87 6.59
N SER A 385 -12.29 8.27 7.02
CA SER A 385 -13.59 8.45 6.39
C SER A 385 -14.32 9.71 6.87
N ASP A 386 -15.28 10.21 6.09
CA ASP A 386 -16.03 11.43 6.39
C ASP A 386 -17.00 11.22 7.56
N GLU A 387 -16.91 12.10 8.56
CA GLU A 387 -17.80 12.16 9.72
C GLU A 387 -19.27 12.24 9.34
N ALA A 388 -19.60 13.00 8.30
CA ALA A 388 -20.97 13.14 7.84
C ALA A 388 -21.54 11.86 7.20
N ILE A 389 -20.69 10.88 6.87
CA ILE A 389 -21.11 9.55 6.42
C ILE A 389 -21.25 8.64 7.64
N TYR A 390 -20.19 8.42 8.41
CA TYR A 390 -20.24 7.40 9.46
C TYR A 390 -21.21 7.73 10.60
N LEU A 391 -21.47 9.00 10.90
CA LEU A 391 -22.47 9.41 11.90
C LEU A 391 -23.93 9.22 11.45
N LEU A 392 -24.18 8.73 10.22
CA LEU A 392 -25.50 8.19 9.88
C LEU A 392 -25.83 6.89 10.61
N ARG A 393 -24.83 6.23 11.25
CA ARG A 393 -25.02 5.08 12.16
C ARG A 393 -25.74 3.90 11.50
N ARG A 394 -25.23 3.48 10.34
CA ARG A 394 -25.76 2.32 9.57
C ARG A 394 -24.71 1.26 9.25
N THR A 395 -23.45 1.63 9.37
CA THR A 395 -22.29 0.76 9.24
C THR A 395 -21.34 1.11 10.37
N PRO A 396 -20.83 0.13 11.14
CA PRO A 396 -19.80 0.38 12.14
C PRO A 396 -18.60 1.13 11.55
N TYR A 397 -17.92 1.90 12.38
CA TYR A 397 -16.83 2.74 11.92
C TYR A 397 -15.69 2.86 12.92
N VAL A 398 -14.52 3.28 12.45
CA VAL A 398 -13.37 3.67 13.28
C VAL A 398 -13.09 5.16 13.09
N VAL A 399 -12.43 5.78 14.05
CA VAL A 399 -12.07 7.20 14.00
C VAL A 399 -10.56 7.39 14.14
N SER A 400 -10.02 8.30 13.31
CA SER A 400 -8.61 8.70 13.35
C SER A 400 -8.39 9.87 14.30
N ILE A 401 -7.50 9.67 15.27
CA ILE A 401 -7.04 10.70 16.19
C ILE A 401 -5.61 11.07 15.82
N SER A 402 -5.42 12.29 15.34
CA SER A 402 -4.11 12.85 15.04
C SER A 402 -4.00 14.22 15.66
N VAL A 403 -2.84 14.53 16.23
CA VAL A 403 -2.59 15.79 16.92
C VAL A 403 -1.27 16.41 16.49
N SER A 404 -1.21 17.74 16.57
CA SER A 404 0.07 18.44 16.55
C SER A 404 0.87 18.06 17.79
N ARG A 405 2.17 17.88 17.64
CA ARG A 405 3.06 17.37 18.69
C ARG A 405 4.48 17.83 18.44
N LYS A 406 5.24 17.99 19.51
CA LYS A 406 6.68 18.24 19.40
C LYS A 406 7.39 16.95 19.00
N PRO A 407 8.31 17.01 18.03
CA PRO A 407 9.10 15.85 17.66
C PRO A 407 10.19 15.56 18.70
N LEU A 408 10.60 14.30 18.79
CA LEU A 408 11.89 13.89 19.32
C LEU A 408 12.96 14.28 18.29
N GLU A 409 13.72 15.34 18.57
CA GLU A 409 14.53 16.01 17.54
C GLU A 409 15.66 15.14 16.99
N GLY A 410 16.21 14.25 17.80
CA GLY A 410 17.23 13.29 17.36
C GLY A 410 16.70 12.10 16.55
N SER A 411 15.38 12.03 16.30
CA SER A 411 14.78 10.96 15.49
C SER A 411 14.68 11.33 14.02
N GLU A 412 14.56 10.30 13.17
CA GLU A 412 14.38 10.42 11.72
C GLU A 412 13.19 9.55 11.29
N GLY A 413 12.62 9.82 10.13
CA GLY A 413 11.50 9.06 9.62
C GLY A 413 11.01 9.51 8.27
N TYR A 414 10.35 8.60 7.54
CA TYR A 414 9.76 8.87 6.23
C TYR A 414 8.69 9.96 6.33
N TRP A 415 7.64 9.75 7.14
CA TRP A 415 6.55 10.73 7.32
C TRP A 415 6.87 11.90 8.27
N GLY A 416 8.07 11.89 8.86
CA GLY A 416 8.51 12.86 9.85
C GLY A 416 9.11 12.20 11.08
N LYS A 417 9.55 13.04 12.02
CA LYS A 417 10.17 12.63 13.28
C LYS A 417 9.16 11.99 14.23
N PHE A 418 9.63 11.10 15.10
CA PHE A 418 8.83 10.46 16.14
C PHE A 418 8.32 11.50 17.16
N PRO A 419 7.08 11.41 17.69
CA PRO A 419 6.62 12.32 18.73
C PRO A 419 7.35 12.09 20.06
N ASP A 420 7.71 13.14 20.79
CA ASP A 420 8.21 12.97 22.16
C ASP A 420 7.03 12.66 23.10
N PRO A 421 6.89 11.43 23.64
CA PRO A 421 5.73 11.07 24.45
C PRO A 421 5.81 11.60 25.88
N PHE A 422 6.99 12.08 26.32
CA PHE A 422 7.18 12.67 27.64
C PHE A 422 6.85 14.16 27.67
N GLU A 423 6.70 14.81 26.50
CA GLU A 423 6.30 16.20 26.41
C GLU A 423 4.84 16.37 26.90
N PRO A 424 4.58 17.16 27.95
CA PRO A 424 3.22 17.30 28.50
C PRO A 424 2.19 17.80 27.47
N THR A 425 2.65 18.61 26.52
CA THR A 425 1.80 19.11 25.42
C THR A 425 1.25 18.00 24.53
N PHE A 426 1.89 16.83 24.45
CA PHE A 426 1.36 15.69 23.72
C PHE A 426 0.06 15.20 24.34
N ARG A 427 0.05 14.98 25.66
CA ARG A 427 -1.15 14.57 26.41
C ARG A 427 -2.27 15.61 26.27
N THR A 428 -1.96 16.89 26.51
CA THR A 428 -2.96 17.97 26.40
C THR A 428 -3.55 18.07 24.99
N SER A 429 -2.74 17.87 23.94
CA SER A 429 -3.23 17.90 22.56
C SER A 429 -4.16 16.73 22.26
N LEU A 430 -3.86 15.54 22.80
CA LEU A 430 -4.74 14.37 22.71
C LEU A 430 -6.06 14.60 23.44
N ASP A 431 -6.03 15.08 24.68
CA ASP A 431 -7.25 15.36 25.45
C ASP A 431 -8.15 16.36 24.72
N ASN A 432 -7.56 17.46 24.22
CA ASN A 432 -8.30 18.48 23.46
C ASN A 432 -8.91 17.92 22.16
N ARG A 433 -8.18 17.06 21.44
CA ARG A 433 -8.70 16.44 20.21
C ARG A 433 -9.81 15.44 20.53
N LEU A 434 -9.65 14.62 21.56
CA LEU A 434 -10.62 13.59 21.94
C LEU A 434 -11.90 14.19 22.54
N ALA A 435 -11.83 15.34 23.23
CA ALA A 435 -13.02 16.05 23.71
C ALA A 435 -14.02 16.36 22.58
N ALA A 436 -13.56 16.53 21.33
CA ALA A 436 -14.43 16.74 20.18
C ALA A 436 -15.27 15.51 19.79
N GLU A 437 -14.99 14.34 20.38
CA GLU A 437 -15.71 13.08 20.14
C GLU A 437 -16.78 12.75 21.19
N GLU A 438 -16.87 13.53 22.29
CA GLU A 438 -17.79 13.27 23.41
C GLU A 438 -19.25 13.10 22.95
N ASP A 439 -19.75 14.03 22.14
CA ASP A 439 -21.12 14.00 21.62
C ASP A 439 -21.26 13.27 20.27
N LYS A 440 -20.18 12.60 19.83
CA LYS A 440 -20.10 11.96 18.51
C LYS A 440 -19.86 10.46 18.66
N SER A 441 -18.60 10.06 18.78
CA SER A 441 -18.16 8.65 18.71
C SER A 441 -17.71 8.06 20.04
N ALA A 442 -17.56 8.86 21.11
CA ALA A 442 -17.00 8.39 22.38
C ALA A 442 -17.82 7.28 23.06
N ASP A 443 -19.15 7.42 23.05
CA ASP A 443 -20.11 6.45 23.60
C ASP A 443 -21.06 5.89 22.52
N ASP A 444 -20.68 6.03 21.25
CA ASP A 444 -21.50 5.55 20.13
C ASP A 444 -21.35 4.02 19.97
N PRO A 445 -22.43 3.23 20.04
CA PRO A 445 -22.36 1.78 19.82
C PRO A 445 -21.89 1.40 18.41
N TRP A 446 -21.95 2.32 17.43
CA TRP A 446 -21.45 2.10 16.08
C TRP A 446 -19.94 2.36 15.95
N CYS A 447 -19.32 3.06 16.90
CA CYS A 447 -17.89 3.29 16.91
C CYS A 447 -17.16 2.05 17.43
N LEU A 448 -16.39 1.42 16.55
CA LEU A 448 -15.56 0.27 16.86
C LEU A 448 -14.34 0.67 17.69
N GLY A 449 -13.70 1.80 17.37
CA GLY A 449 -12.51 2.24 18.10
C GLY A 449 -11.76 3.41 17.48
N TYR A 450 -10.70 3.83 18.18
CA TYR A 450 -9.81 4.92 17.76
C TYR A 450 -8.44 4.40 17.36
N PHE A 451 -7.99 4.77 16.16
CA PHE A 451 -6.58 4.78 15.82
C PHE A 451 -5.98 6.11 16.28
N VAL A 452 -4.80 6.07 16.92
CA VAL A 452 -4.04 7.27 17.28
C VAL A 452 -2.76 7.29 16.47
N ASP A 453 -2.59 8.34 15.65
CA ASP A 453 -1.54 8.45 14.62
C ASP A 453 -1.56 7.32 13.57
N ASN A 454 -0.53 7.31 12.71
CA ASN A 454 -0.34 6.36 11.62
C ASN A 454 1.14 6.27 11.24
N GLU A 455 1.66 5.06 11.04
CA GLU A 455 3.00 4.78 10.47
C GLU A 455 4.15 5.60 11.07
N LEU A 456 4.19 5.69 12.41
CA LEU A 456 5.26 6.38 13.11
C LEU A 456 6.63 5.74 12.83
N ALA A 457 7.68 6.56 12.86
CA ALA A 457 9.06 6.14 12.63
C ALA A 457 9.69 5.54 13.89
N TRP A 458 9.36 4.28 14.19
CA TRP A 458 9.91 3.55 15.34
C TRP A 458 11.41 3.25 15.20
N GLY A 459 11.90 3.13 13.96
CA GLY A 459 13.31 2.86 13.67
C GLY A 459 13.74 1.43 14.00
N GLU A 460 15.01 1.24 14.31
CA GLU A 460 15.57 -0.01 14.82
C GLU A 460 15.38 -0.12 16.34
N GLU A 461 15.74 -1.26 16.92
CA GLU A 461 15.54 -1.59 18.34
C GLU A 461 15.96 -0.50 19.34
N LEU A 462 17.07 0.20 19.07
CA LEU A 462 17.67 1.21 19.95
C LEU A 462 17.51 2.65 19.43
N SER A 463 16.81 2.85 18.31
CA SER A 463 16.76 4.14 17.62
C SER A 463 16.16 5.23 18.50
N LEU A 464 15.05 4.95 19.21
CA LEU A 464 14.38 5.98 20.02
C LEU A 464 15.19 6.42 21.24
N ALA A 465 15.88 5.51 21.94
CA ALA A 465 16.76 5.90 23.04
C ALA A 465 18.01 6.65 22.56
N THR A 466 18.57 6.23 21.42
CA THR A 466 19.69 6.95 20.78
C THR A 466 19.25 8.37 20.39
N ALA A 467 18.06 8.50 19.79
CA ALA A 467 17.47 9.78 19.40
C ALA A 467 17.22 10.68 20.62
N ALA A 468 16.75 10.14 21.75
CA ALA A 468 16.58 10.91 22.98
C ALA A 468 17.91 11.49 23.49
N LEU A 469 19.02 10.73 23.46
CA LEU A 469 20.33 11.27 23.84
C LEU A 469 20.89 12.28 22.83
N ALA A 470 20.62 12.09 21.53
CA ALA A 470 20.99 13.05 20.48
C ALA A 470 20.20 14.36 20.52
N SER A 471 19.09 14.40 21.25
CA SER A 471 18.18 15.54 21.27
C SER A 471 18.69 16.71 22.13
N PRO A 472 18.17 17.94 21.97
CA PRO A 472 18.48 19.05 22.86
C PRO A 472 18.13 18.75 24.33
N LYS A 473 18.87 19.35 25.28
CA LYS A 473 18.70 19.12 26.73
C LYS A 473 17.33 19.51 27.28
N GLU A 474 16.65 20.41 26.60
CA GLU A 474 15.32 20.88 26.96
C GLU A 474 14.23 19.85 26.67
N GLN A 475 14.49 18.83 25.84
CA GLN A 475 13.49 17.84 25.47
C GLN A 475 13.15 16.89 26.62
N ALA A 476 11.85 16.67 26.84
CA ALA A 476 11.35 15.85 27.92
C ALA A 476 11.88 14.41 27.86
N ALA A 477 11.96 13.78 26.69
CA ALA A 477 12.53 12.44 26.55
C ALA A 477 13.99 12.37 27.00
N LYS A 478 14.81 13.39 26.68
CA LYS A 478 16.21 13.41 27.10
C LYS A 478 16.35 13.57 28.61
N GLN A 479 15.55 14.46 29.19
CA GLN A 479 15.52 14.66 30.64
C GLN A 479 15.06 13.39 31.37
N ALA A 480 14.03 12.71 30.85
CA ALA A 480 13.57 11.43 31.37
C ALA A 480 14.66 10.35 31.32
N PHE A 481 15.41 10.27 30.22
CA PHE A 481 16.49 9.29 30.10
C PHE A 481 17.64 9.59 31.07
N VAL A 482 18.09 10.84 31.15
CA VAL A 482 19.15 11.22 32.10
C VAL A 482 18.70 11.02 33.55
N ALA A 483 17.41 11.20 33.87
CA ALA A 483 16.86 10.89 35.19
C ALA A 483 16.94 9.39 35.52
N ASP A 484 16.64 8.50 34.58
CA ASP A 484 16.77 7.04 34.78
C ASP A 484 18.22 6.65 35.03
N LEU A 485 19.15 7.24 34.28
CA LEU A 485 20.59 7.00 34.45
C LEU A 485 21.08 7.50 35.81
N LYS A 486 20.61 8.67 36.27
CA LYS A 486 20.90 9.19 37.62
C LYS A 486 20.36 8.26 38.72
N ALA A 487 19.19 7.67 38.52
CA ALA A 487 18.60 6.73 39.48
C ALA A 487 19.36 5.40 39.53
N LYS A 488 19.87 4.93 38.38
CA LYS A 488 20.59 3.66 38.26
C LYS A 488 22.03 3.73 38.74
N TYR A 489 22.75 4.81 38.42
CA TYR A 489 24.18 4.94 38.69
C TYR A 489 24.46 5.86 39.87
N ALA A 490 25.32 5.42 40.79
CA ALA A 490 25.76 6.20 41.97
C ALA A 490 26.62 7.45 41.64
N GLY A 491 26.63 7.92 40.39
CA GLY A 491 27.36 9.10 39.91
C GLY A 491 27.85 8.97 38.48
N ILE A 492 28.19 10.10 37.84
CA ILE A 492 28.61 10.14 36.42
C ILE A 492 29.84 9.26 36.15
N ALA A 493 30.77 9.16 37.11
CA ALA A 493 31.95 8.30 36.99
C ALA A 493 31.59 6.80 36.89
N ALA A 494 30.49 6.37 37.51
CA ALA A 494 30.02 4.98 37.39
C ALA A 494 29.45 4.70 36.00
N LEU A 495 28.68 5.64 35.44
CA LEU A 495 28.20 5.56 34.06
C LEU A 495 29.37 5.56 33.06
N ASN A 496 30.30 6.51 33.19
CA ASN A 496 31.47 6.63 32.33
C ASN A 496 32.29 5.33 32.26
N ARG A 497 32.41 4.59 33.37
CA ARG A 497 33.09 3.27 33.39
C ARG A 497 32.36 2.22 32.54
N VAL A 498 31.03 2.20 32.56
CA VAL A 498 30.23 1.23 31.79
C VAL A 498 30.20 1.62 30.33
N TRP A 499 29.87 2.88 30.04
CA TRP A 499 29.71 3.39 28.68
C TRP A 499 31.05 3.67 27.98
N GLN A 500 32.16 3.65 28.73
CA GLN A 500 33.51 4.04 28.26
C GLN A 500 33.53 5.47 27.71
N THR A 501 32.83 6.36 28.41
CA THR A 501 32.74 7.80 28.10
C THR A 501 33.47 8.63 29.16
N ASN A 502 33.54 9.95 28.96
CA ASN A 502 34.28 10.87 29.83
C ASN A 502 33.48 12.12 30.22
N HIS A 503 32.15 12.01 30.37
CA HIS A 503 31.32 13.15 30.76
C HIS A 503 31.75 13.70 32.13
N ALA A 504 31.98 15.02 32.21
CA ALA A 504 32.46 15.67 33.43
C ALA A 504 31.42 15.70 34.56
N SER A 505 30.12 15.74 34.20
CA SER A 505 29.00 15.80 35.11
C SER A 505 27.74 15.24 34.43
N TRP A 506 26.66 15.07 35.19
CA TRP A 506 25.36 14.75 34.60
C TRP A 506 24.85 15.86 33.67
N ASP A 507 25.15 17.12 33.97
CA ASP A 507 24.78 18.26 33.12
C ASP A 507 25.58 18.21 31.80
N ALA A 508 26.85 17.78 31.84
CA ALA A 508 27.64 17.57 30.63
C ALA A 508 27.10 16.44 29.74
N LEU A 509 26.55 15.36 30.34
CA LEU A 509 25.82 14.35 29.58
C LEU A 509 24.53 14.91 28.99
N LEU A 510 23.78 15.69 29.77
CA LEU A 510 22.53 16.30 29.35
C LEU A 510 22.74 17.32 28.21
N ASP A 511 23.82 18.10 28.25
CA ASP A 511 24.21 19.03 27.18
C ASP A 511 24.71 18.30 25.91
N SER A 512 25.29 17.09 26.05
CA SER A 512 25.87 16.36 24.92
C SER A 512 24.80 15.81 23.97
N GLN A 513 24.87 16.16 22.69
CA GLN A 513 24.01 15.59 21.64
C GLN A 513 24.69 14.45 20.86
N THR A 514 25.82 13.95 21.34
CA THR A 514 26.52 12.82 20.73
C THR A 514 26.09 11.55 21.44
N PRO A 515 25.39 10.61 20.77
CA PRO A 515 25.04 9.34 21.37
C PRO A 515 26.28 8.53 21.78
N PRO A 516 26.18 7.70 22.83
CA PRO A 516 27.26 6.80 23.22
C PRO A 516 27.43 5.67 22.21
N ASP A 517 28.51 4.91 22.35
CA ASP A 517 28.65 3.62 21.67
C ASP A 517 27.49 2.70 22.06
N LYS A 518 26.72 2.26 21.06
CA LYS A 518 25.51 1.44 21.26
C LYS A 518 25.82 0.10 21.95
N ALA A 519 26.97 -0.51 21.68
CA ALA A 519 27.33 -1.80 22.28
C ALA A 519 27.68 -1.63 23.77
N LYS A 520 28.34 -0.54 24.15
CA LYS A 520 28.69 -0.25 25.55
C LYS A 520 27.48 0.18 26.38
N ALA A 521 26.58 0.97 25.80
CA ALA A 521 25.39 1.49 26.48
C ALA A 521 24.14 0.60 26.30
N ARG A 522 24.27 -0.57 25.65
CA ARG A 522 23.13 -1.39 25.19
C ARG A 522 22.06 -1.63 26.28
N PRO A 523 22.39 -2.08 27.50
CA PRO A 523 21.35 -2.37 28.50
C PRO A 523 20.51 -1.14 28.89
N ASP A 524 21.12 0.06 28.89
CA ASP A 524 20.41 1.31 29.20
C ASP A 524 19.58 1.80 28.01
N LEU A 525 20.13 1.70 26.80
CA LEU A 525 19.42 2.04 25.58
C LEU A 525 18.21 1.14 25.36
N GLU A 526 18.32 -0.16 25.64
CA GLU A 526 17.21 -1.12 25.58
C GLU A 526 16.14 -0.76 26.60
N ALA A 527 16.52 -0.55 27.87
CA ALA A 527 15.58 -0.19 28.93
C ALA A 527 14.80 1.09 28.59
N PHE A 528 15.49 2.14 28.12
CA PHE A 528 14.82 3.38 27.77
C PHE A 528 14.03 3.28 26.46
N SER A 529 14.47 2.48 25.49
CA SER A 529 13.69 2.22 24.25
C SER A 529 12.37 1.50 24.56
N THR A 530 12.35 0.62 25.57
CA THR A 530 11.08 0.05 26.07
C THR A 530 10.24 1.13 26.73
N ARG A 531 10.84 1.94 27.61
CA ARG A 531 10.12 2.97 28.35
C ARG A 531 9.46 4.00 27.44
N ILE A 532 10.17 4.50 26.42
CA ILE A 532 9.61 5.49 25.48
C ILE A 532 8.46 4.90 24.65
N ALA A 533 8.57 3.64 24.21
CA ALA A 533 7.49 2.97 23.50
C ALA A 533 6.26 2.76 24.39
N GLU A 534 6.47 2.29 25.62
CA GLU A 534 5.39 2.12 26.59
C GLU A 534 4.74 3.45 26.97
N GLU A 535 5.51 4.52 27.14
CA GLU A 535 4.98 5.83 27.48
C GLU A 535 4.09 6.39 26.37
N TYR A 536 4.49 6.25 25.10
CA TYR A 536 3.64 6.64 23.97
C TYR A 536 2.27 5.94 24.03
N PHE A 537 2.27 4.61 24.14
CA PHE A 537 1.02 3.84 24.14
C PHE A 537 0.19 4.08 25.40
N ARG A 538 0.83 4.24 26.56
CA ARG A 538 0.15 4.57 27.83
C ARG A 538 -0.55 5.93 27.74
N VAL A 539 0.15 6.97 27.29
CA VAL A 539 -0.41 8.32 27.16
C VAL A 539 -1.60 8.32 26.20
N CYS A 540 -1.48 7.66 25.05
CA CYS A 540 -2.57 7.54 24.08
C CYS A 540 -3.78 6.78 24.66
N ARG A 541 -3.53 5.60 25.25
CA ARG A 541 -4.57 4.77 25.87
C ARG A 541 -5.30 5.54 26.97
N ASP A 542 -4.57 6.20 27.86
CA ASP A 542 -5.15 6.93 28.98
C ASP A 542 -5.93 8.18 28.51
N ALA A 543 -5.56 8.78 27.39
CA ALA A 543 -6.33 9.87 26.78
C ALA A 543 -7.65 9.34 26.21
N VAL A 544 -7.58 8.26 25.41
CA VAL A 544 -8.76 7.62 24.84
C VAL A 544 -9.73 7.18 25.93
N LYS A 545 -9.26 6.46 26.96
CA LYS A 545 -10.12 5.92 28.01
C LYS A 545 -10.67 6.96 28.98
N ALA A 546 -10.09 8.18 29.01
CA ALA A 546 -10.64 9.27 29.81
C ALA A 546 -11.93 9.83 29.20
N VAL A 547 -12.04 9.84 27.87
CA VAL A 547 -13.21 10.36 27.14
C VAL A 547 -14.18 9.25 26.71
N ALA A 548 -13.63 8.12 26.28
CA ALA A 548 -14.38 7.02 25.67
C ALA A 548 -14.02 5.67 26.34
N PRO A 549 -14.44 5.46 27.61
CA PRO A 549 -14.00 4.32 28.42
C PRO A 549 -14.38 2.95 27.83
N ASN A 550 -15.50 2.88 27.10
CA ASN A 550 -16.02 1.65 26.49
C ASN A 550 -15.52 1.41 25.05
N THR A 551 -14.86 2.40 24.43
CA THR A 551 -14.43 2.35 23.03
C THR A 551 -13.01 1.82 22.91
N MET A 552 -12.73 0.96 21.93
CA MET A 552 -11.43 0.30 21.80
C MET A 552 -10.32 1.29 21.40
N TYR A 553 -9.13 1.12 21.98
CA TYR A 553 -7.90 1.73 21.48
C TYR A 553 -7.20 0.75 20.51
N LEU A 554 -7.09 1.17 19.25
CA LEU A 554 -6.65 0.33 18.13
C LEU A 554 -5.16 0.52 17.76
N GLY A 555 -4.39 1.27 18.57
CA GLY A 555 -2.97 1.53 18.33
C GLY A 555 -2.71 2.57 17.23
N CYS A 556 -1.55 2.43 16.56
CA CYS A 556 -0.97 3.47 15.69
C CYS A 556 -0.56 2.99 14.28
N ARG A 557 -1.12 1.87 13.80
CA ARG A 557 -0.98 1.38 12.41
C ARG A 557 0.49 1.27 11.96
N PHE A 558 1.18 0.26 12.48
CA PHE A 558 2.60 0.04 12.18
C PHE A 558 2.84 -0.35 10.71
N ALA A 559 3.73 0.36 10.00
CA ALA A 559 4.26 -0.07 8.70
C ALA A 559 5.67 -0.67 8.82
N TRP A 560 6.61 0.11 9.37
CA TRP A 560 7.98 -0.31 9.66
C TRP A 560 8.19 -0.28 11.18
N VAL A 561 8.35 -1.45 11.80
CA VAL A 561 8.36 -1.61 13.25
C VAL A 561 9.34 -2.70 13.68
N HIS A 562 9.82 -2.61 14.91
CA HIS A 562 10.60 -3.65 15.58
C HIS A 562 9.80 -4.23 16.77
N ASP A 563 10.10 -5.46 17.16
CA ASP A 563 9.32 -6.23 18.15
C ASP A 563 9.05 -5.49 19.46
N ARG A 564 10.06 -4.77 19.99
CA ARG A 564 9.93 -4.02 21.25
C ARG A 564 8.78 -2.99 21.22
N ALA A 565 8.51 -2.34 20.08
CA ALA A 565 7.38 -1.42 19.96
C ALA A 565 6.04 -2.17 19.91
N VAL A 566 5.99 -3.33 19.26
CA VAL A 566 4.79 -4.19 19.23
C VAL A 566 4.47 -4.77 20.60
N VAL A 567 5.49 -5.21 21.35
CA VAL A 567 5.34 -5.68 22.74
C VAL A 567 4.80 -4.55 23.63
N ALA A 568 5.28 -3.32 23.47
CA ALA A 568 4.73 -2.16 24.17
C ALA A 568 3.27 -1.92 23.78
N ALA A 569 2.94 -1.92 22.48
CA ALA A 569 1.57 -1.76 22.00
C ALA A 569 0.62 -2.81 22.60
N ALA A 570 1.04 -4.07 22.64
CA ALA A 570 0.25 -5.17 23.19
C ALA A 570 -0.17 -4.97 24.66
N LYS A 571 0.62 -4.23 25.46
CA LYS A 571 0.28 -3.94 26.86
C LYS A 571 -0.90 -2.97 27.01
N TYR A 572 -1.09 -2.06 26.05
CA TYR A 572 -2.02 -0.94 26.19
C TYR A 572 -3.16 -0.94 25.18
N CYS A 573 -2.95 -1.50 23.98
CA CYS A 573 -3.96 -1.57 22.95
C CYS A 573 -4.96 -2.70 23.23
N ASP A 574 -6.23 -2.42 22.93
CA ASP A 574 -7.28 -3.44 22.90
C ASP A 574 -7.08 -4.33 21.66
N VAL A 575 -6.71 -3.71 20.52
CA VAL A 575 -6.33 -4.35 19.26
C VAL A 575 -5.06 -3.71 18.72
N VAL A 576 -4.08 -4.51 18.31
CA VAL A 576 -2.84 -4.00 17.68
C VAL A 576 -3.05 -3.85 16.18
N SER A 577 -2.54 -2.79 15.57
CA SER A 577 -2.76 -2.49 14.15
C SER A 577 -1.49 -2.42 13.32
N PHE A 578 -1.56 -2.96 12.11
CA PHE A 578 -0.46 -2.94 11.14
C PHE A 578 -0.95 -2.54 9.75
N ASN A 579 -0.17 -1.74 9.05
CA ASN A 579 -0.32 -1.54 7.61
C ASN A 579 0.59 -2.55 6.91
N LYS A 580 0.00 -3.48 6.14
CA LYS A 580 0.72 -4.62 5.55
C LYS A 580 0.44 -4.69 4.06
N TYR A 581 1.12 -3.82 3.33
CA TYR A 581 1.21 -3.91 1.87
C TYR A 581 2.06 -5.12 1.49
N GLN A 582 1.41 -6.28 1.37
CA GLN A 582 1.94 -7.62 1.05
C GLN A 582 0.90 -8.37 0.19
N TYR A 583 1.28 -9.48 -0.45
CA TYR A 583 0.32 -10.32 -1.18
C TYR A 583 -0.44 -11.29 -0.27
N SER A 584 0.06 -11.53 0.94
CA SER A 584 -0.56 -12.35 1.97
C SER A 584 -0.14 -11.84 3.34
N VAL A 585 -0.96 -12.15 4.35
CA VAL A 585 -0.68 -12.00 5.78
C VAL A 585 -0.99 -13.29 6.55
N ALA A 586 -1.12 -14.42 5.84
CA ALA A 586 -1.42 -15.72 6.44
C ALA A 586 -0.29 -16.21 7.36
N ASP A 587 0.93 -15.70 7.15
CA ASP A 587 2.16 -15.99 7.89
C ASP A 587 2.55 -14.86 8.87
N LEU A 588 1.62 -13.96 9.20
CA LEU A 588 1.90 -12.88 10.16
C LEU A 588 2.26 -13.43 11.54
N GLU A 589 3.52 -13.27 11.94
CA GLU A 589 3.96 -13.60 13.29
C GLU A 589 3.97 -12.36 14.20
N LEU A 590 3.51 -12.54 15.44
CA LEU A 590 3.67 -11.57 16.51
C LEU A 590 4.91 -11.91 17.34
N PRO A 591 5.56 -10.92 17.99
CA PRO A 591 6.71 -11.20 18.84
C PRO A 591 6.41 -12.24 19.92
N GLU A 592 7.45 -12.95 20.35
CA GLU A 592 7.33 -14.00 21.37
C GLU A 592 6.58 -13.49 22.61
N GLY A 593 5.59 -14.27 23.07
CA GLY A 593 4.76 -13.95 24.23
C GLY A 593 3.63 -12.94 23.97
N VAL A 594 3.49 -12.41 22.75
CA VAL A 594 2.37 -11.53 22.39
C VAL A 594 1.19 -12.35 21.86
N ASP A 595 0.11 -12.40 22.64
CA ASP A 595 -1.18 -12.96 22.22
C ASP A 595 -2.26 -11.87 22.25
N LYS A 596 -2.43 -11.18 21.12
CA LYS A 596 -3.37 -10.06 20.97
C LYS A 596 -4.14 -10.13 19.65
N PRO A 597 -5.38 -9.61 19.62
CA PRO A 597 -6.10 -9.43 18.37
C PRO A 597 -5.39 -8.36 17.52
N VAL A 598 -5.38 -8.59 16.21
CA VAL A 598 -4.72 -7.74 15.23
C VAL A 598 -5.71 -7.26 14.17
N VAL A 599 -5.63 -5.99 13.79
CA VAL A 599 -6.30 -5.48 12.58
C VAL A 599 -5.25 -5.05 11.55
N ILE A 600 -5.43 -5.47 10.32
CA ILE A 600 -4.67 -4.90 9.20
C ILE A 600 -5.34 -3.59 8.82
N GLY A 601 -4.67 -2.48 9.11
CA GLY A 601 -5.17 -1.12 8.88
C GLY A 601 -5.10 -0.68 7.43
N GLU A 602 -4.17 -1.20 6.63
CA GLU A 602 -4.04 -0.90 5.20
C GLU A 602 -3.46 -2.08 4.43
N PHE A 603 -4.05 -2.32 3.26
CA PHE A 603 -3.47 -3.09 2.16
C PHE A 603 -4.15 -2.66 0.85
N HIS A 604 -3.49 -2.87 -0.29
CA HIS A 604 -4.10 -2.72 -1.62
C HIS A 604 -3.35 -3.50 -2.68
N PHE A 605 -3.99 -3.60 -3.84
CA PHE A 605 -3.43 -4.05 -5.11
C PHE A 605 -3.93 -3.11 -6.20
N GLY A 606 -3.09 -2.84 -7.20
CA GLY A 606 -3.51 -2.01 -8.33
C GLY A 606 -2.90 -2.44 -9.64
N ALA A 607 -3.61 -2.12 -10.72
CA ALA A 607 -3.22 -2.42 -12.09
C ALA A 607 -3.28 -1.16 -12.96
N LEU A 608 -2.78 -1.21 -14.19
CA LEU A 608 -2.75 -0.04 -15.10
C LEU A 608 -3.67 -0.20 -16.32
N ASP A 609 -4.54 -1.20 -16.32
CA ASP A 609 -5.45 -1.51 -17.41
C ASP A 609 -6.71 -0.61 -17.43
N ARG A 610 -6.77 0.41 -16.57
CA ARG A 610 -7.88 1.38 -16.43
C ARG A 610 -7.42 2.85 -16.42
N GLY A 611 -6.35 3.17 -17.16
CA GLY A 611 -5.98 4.55 -17.48
C GLY A 611 -5.15 5.30 -16.42
N MET A 612 -4.90 4.69 -15.26
CA MET A 612 -4.00 5.22 -14.24
C MET A 612 -2.53 4.97 -14.57
N PHE A 613 -1.63 5.70 -13.90
CA PHE A 613 -0.19 5.70 -14.21
C PHE A 613 0.67 4.97 -13.19
N HIS A 614 0.11 4.64 -12.03
CA HIS A 614 0.82 3.94 -10.97
C HIS A 614 -0.09 2.91 -10.30
N THR A 615 0.40 1.70 -10.09
CA THR A 615 -0.34 0.58 -9.50
C THR A 615 -0.55 0.72 -7.99
N GLY A 616 0.21 1.62 -7.38
CA GLY A 616 0.41 1.63 -5.94
C GLY A 616 1.50 0.65 -5.51
N LEU A 617 1.41 0.18 -4.28
CA LEU A 617 2.50 -0.52 -3.59
C LEU A 617 2.57 -2.02 -3.91
N LYS A 618 1.49 -2.61 -4.40
CA LYS A 618 1.46 -4.01 -4.87
C LYS A 618 0.87 -4.11 -6.27
N PRO A 619 1.72 -4.18 -7.31
CA PRO A 619 1.28 -4.23 -8.69
C PRO A 619 0.72 -5.59 -9.05
N VAL A 620 -0.42 -5.60 -9.74
CA VAL A 620 -0.96 -6.78 -10.42
C VAL A 620 -1.19 -6.49 -11.91
N ALA A 621 -1.43 -7.51 -12.70
CA ALA A 621 -1.45 -7.37 -14.16
C ALA A 621 -2.64 -6.52 -14.66
N ASN A 622 -3.84 -6.77 -14.12
CA ASN A 622 -5.12 -6.22 -14.56
C ASN A 622 -6.16 -6.29 -13.42
N GLN A 623 -7.39 -5.83 -13.66
CA GLN A 623 -8.46 -5.86 -12.64
C GLN A 623 -8.86 -7.27 -12.19
N ASP A 624 -8.76 -8.30 -13.04
CA ASP A 624 -9.05 -9.69 -12.65
C ASP A 624 -8.02 -10.21 -11.63
N GLU A 625 -6.73 -9.96 -11.87
CA GLU A 625 -5.66 -10.32 -10.93
C GLU A 625 -5.75 -9.48 -9.63
N ARG A 626 -6.23 -8.24 -9.73
CA ARG A 626 -6.54 -7.41 -8.55
C ARG A 626 -7.63 -8.03 -7.68
N ALA A 627 -8.70 -8.53 -8.30
CA ALA A 627 -9.77 -9.24 -7.62
C ALA A 627 -9.26 -10.53 -6.94
N LYS A 628 -8.48 -11.35 -7.64
CA LYS A 628 -7.86 -12.57 -7.08
C LYS A 628 -6.92 -12.29 -5.91
N ALA A 629 -6.05 -11.28 -6.05
CA ALA A 629 -5.13 -10.88 -5.00
C ALA A 629 -5.88 -10.41 -3.75
N TYR A 630 -6.94 -9.63 -3.92
CA TYR A 630 -7.83 -9.22 -2.84
C TYR A 630 -8.46 -10.44 -2.13
N GLU A 631 -9.07 -11.37 -2.86
CA GLU A 631 -9.70 -12.55 -2.24
C GLU A 631 -8.69 -13.38 -1.45
N SER A 632 -7.52 -13.64 -2.05
CA SER A 632 -6.44 -14.41 -1.43
C SER A 632 -5.97 -13.77 -0.12
N TYR A 633 -5.72 -12.45 -0.15
CA TYR A 633 -5.26 -11.71 1.01
C TYR A 633 -6.28 -11.75 2.17
N VAL A 634 -7.56 -11.44 1.87
CA VAL A 634 -8.60 -11.40 2.91
C VAL A 634 -8.90 -12.80 3.44
N ARG A 635 -8.87 -13.85 2.61
CA ARG A 635 -9.01 -15.25 3.07
C ARG A 635 -7.88 -15.65 4.00
N GLY A 636 -6.62 -15.37 3.64
CA GLY A 636 -5.48 -15.62 4.51
C GLY A 636 -5.61 -14.92 5.86
N ALA A 637 -6.10 -13.68 5.87
CA ALA A 637 -6.38 -12.93 7.10
C ALA A 637 -7.53 -13.55 7.92
N LEU A 638 -8.61 -14.02 7.28
CA LEU A 638 -9.73 -14.67 7.96
C LEU A 638 -9.33 -15.99 8.62
N GLU A 639 -8.39 -16.72 8.03
CA GLU A 639 -7.90 -17.99 8.58
C GLU A 639 -6.94 -17.78 9.75
N HIS A 640 -6.19 -16.67 9.75
CA HIS A 640 -5.16 -16.37 10.74
C HIS A 640 -5.72 -16.13 12.16
N PRO A 641 -5.31 -16.88 13.20
CA PRO A 641 -5.98 -16.87 14.52
C PRO A 641 -5.97 -15.51 15.23
N ALA A 642 -4.97 -14.65 14.99
CA ALA A 642 -4.90 -13.33 15.62
C ALA A 642 -5.65 -12.22 14.88
N ILE A 643 -5.89 -12.37 13.56
CA ILE A 643 -6.42 -11.25 12.77
C ILE A 643 -7.95 -11.19 12.91
N VAL A 644 -8.44 -10.02 13.33
CA VAL A 644 -9.85 -9.71 13.57
C VAL A 644 -10.44 -8.71 12.57
N GLY A 645 -9.66 -8.28 11.59
CA GLY A 645 -10.13 -7.41 10.53
C GLY A 645 -9.05 -7.00 9.52
N THR A 646 -9.50 -6.52 8.37
CA THR A 646 -8.67 -5.94 7.31
C THR A 646 -9.37 -4.72 6.72
N HIS A 647 -8.63 -3.64 6.53
CA HIS A 647 -9.10 -2.40 5.93
C HIS A 647 -8.33 -2.12 4.62
N TRP A 648 -9.08 -2.05 3.51
CA TRP A 648 -8.51 -1.73 2.20
C TRP A 648 -8.18 -0.24 2.10
N PHE A 649 -7.01 0.12 1.58
CA PHE A 649 -6.66 1.50 1.26
C PHE A 649 -6.76 1.71 -0.27
N GLN A 650 -7.80 2.32 -0.84
CA GLN A 650 -8.87 3.09 -0.22
C GLN A 650 -10.17 3.10 -1.07
N PHE A 651 -11.21 3.80 -0.61
CA PHE A 651 -12.56 3.82 -1.22
C PHE A 651 -12.59 4.26 -2.69
N GLY A 652 -12.10 5.46 -2.98
CA GLY A 652 -12.02 6.00 -4.33
C GLY A 652 -10.58 6.09 -4.84
N GLU A 653 -10.42 6.10 -6.16
CA GLU A 653 -9.12 6.29 -6.79
C GLU A 653 -8.49 7.62 -6.40
N GLN A 654 -7.16 7.61 -6.32
CA GLN A 654 -6.40 8.85 -6.26
C GLN A 654 -6.48 9.57 -7.61
N ALA A 655 -6.24 10.89 -7.61
CA ALA A 655 -6.17 11.62 -8.87
C ALA A 655 -5.04 11.08 -9.74
N THR A 656 -5.28 10.93 -11.04
CA THR A 656 -4.25 10.50 -12.01
C THR A 656 -3.01 11.41 -11.97
N THR A 657 -3.20 12.69 -11.67
CA THR A 657 -2.13 13.71 -11.52
C THR A 657 -1.55 13.82 -10.11
N GLY A 658 -1.94 12.94 -9.21
CA GLY A 658 -1.34 12.80 -7.90
C GLY A 658 -1.82 13.79 -6.84
N ARG A 659 -1.71 13.36 -5.58
CA ARG A 659 -1.94 14.19 -4.39
C ARG A 659 -0.75 15.14 -4.16
N GLY A 660 -0.75 15.85 -3.03
CA GLY A 660 0.35 16.76 -2.64
C GLY A 660 1.74 16.11 -2.59
N ASP A 661 1.82 14.84 -2.19
CA ASP A 661 3.05 14.01 -2.15
C ASP A 661 3.32 13.25 -3.46
N GLY A 662 2.54 13.55 -4.51
CA GLY A 662 2.61 12.97 -5.84
C GLY A 662 1.97 11.59 -6.00
N GLU A 663 1.39 11.01 -4.95
CA GLU A 663 0.78 9.68 -5.02
C GLU A 663 -0.43 9.68 -5.97
N ASN A 664 -0.40 8.83 -7.01
CA ASN A 664 -1.40 8.76 -8.09
C ASN A 664 -1.81 7.31 -8.43
N TYR A 665 -2.24 6.57 -7.41
CA TYR A 665 -2.38 5.12 -7.44
C TYR A 665 -3.77 4.63 -7.90
N GLN A 666 -3.77 3.55 -8.69
CA GLN A 666 -4.95 2.78 -9.10
C GLN A 666 -5.38 1.82 -7.99
N ILE A 667 -5.90 2.36 -6.89
CA ILE A 667 -6.19 1.59 -5.66
C ILE A 667 -7.62 1.81 -5.13
N GLY A 668 -8.47 2.50 -5.89
CA GLY A 668 -9.87 2.75 -5.53
C GLY A 668 -10.77 1.55 -5.78
N PHE A 669 -11.78 1.33 -4.93
CA PHE A 669 -12.93 0.49 -5.30
C PHE A 669 -13.81 1.20 -6.33
N LEU A 670 -13.81 2.52 -6.30
CA LEU A 670 -14.44 3.41 -7.27
C LEU A 670 -13.38 4.15 -8.08
N ASP A 671 -13.64 4.37 -9.37
CA ASP A 671 -12.86 5.27 -10.20
C ASP A 671 -13.11 6.76 -9.84
N VAL A 672 -12.40 7.67 -10.51
CA VAL A 672 -12.57 9.13 -10.33
C VAL A 672 -14.00 9.62 -10.63
N CYS A 673 -14.78 8.87 -11.41
CA CYS A 673 -16.14 9.15 -11.83
C CYS A 673 -17.21 8.53 -10.91
N ASP A 674 -16.82 8.01 -9.72
CA ASP A 674 -17.71 7.32 -8.78
C ASP A 674 -18.31 6.03 -9.37
N THR A 675 -17.59 5.34 -10.26
CA THR A 675 -18.02 4.06 -10.85
C THR A 675 -17.25 2.90 -10.24
N PRO A 676 -17.93 1.84 -9.73
CA PRO A 676 -17.25 0.69 -9.13
C PRO A 676 -16.46 -0.15 -10.13
N TYR A 677 -15.35 -0.75 -9.68
CA TYR A 677 -14.65 -1.81 -10.43
C TYR A 677 -15.35 -3.16 -10.23
N PRO A 678 -16.12 -3.66 -11.20
CA PRO A 678 -16.99 -4.83 -11.00
C PRO A 678 -16.22 -6.08 -10.58
N GLU A 679 -15.00 -6.28 -11.07
CA GLU A 679 -14.14 -7.41 -10.73
C GLU A 679 -13.81 -7.41 -9.23
N THR A 680 -13.38 -6.25 -8.71
CA THR A 680 -13.05 -6.09 -7.29
C THR A 680 -14.29 -6.17 -6.40
N ILE A 681 -15.42 -5.60 -6.85
CA ILE A 681 -16.68 -5.68 -6.11
C ILE A 681 -17.19 -7.12 -6.02
N GLN A 682 -17.09 -7.90 -7.11
CA GLN A 682 -17.48 -9.30 -7.09
C GLN A 682 -16.61 -10.12 -6.12
N ALA A 683 -15.29 -9.88 -6.11
CA ALA A 683 -14.39 -10.50 -5.16
C ALA A 683 -14.72 -10.13 -3.70
N CYS A 684 -15.06 -8.87 -3.45
CA CYS A 684 -15.56 -8.41 -2.16
C CYS A 684 -16.80 -9.20 -1.71
N ARG A 685 -17.79 -9.36 -2.60
CA ARG A 685 -19.01 -10.13 -2.33
C ARG A 685 -18.73 -11.60 -2.06
N ASN A 686 -17.85 -12.22 -2.84
CA ASN A 686 -17.47 -13.62 -2.69
C ASN A 686 -16.92 -13.92 -1.29
N VAL A 687 -16.07 -13.04 -0.77
CA VAL A 687 -15.53 -13.16 0.59
C VAL A 687 -16.55 -12.75 1.63
N GLY A 688 -17.20 -11.60 1.47
CA GLY A 688 -18.11 -11.01 2.44
C GLY A 688 -19.36 -11.86 2.74
N THR A 689 -19.89 -12.55 1.74
CA THR A 689 -21.04 -13.47 1.91
C THR A 689 -20.71 -14.72 2.72
N GLN A 690 -19.43 -15.12 2.76
CA GLN A 690 -18.92 -16.29 3.48
C GLN A 690 -18.01 -15.90 4.66
N LEU A 691 -17.96 -14.60 5.01
CA LEU A 691 -16.97 -14.01 5.93
C LEU A 691 -16.84 -14.82 7.22
N TYR A 692 -17.98 -15.12 7.85
CA TYR A 692 -18.02 -15.79 9.13
C TYR A 692 -17.86 -17.30 9.03
N GLN A 693 -18.31 -17.92 7.94
CA GLN A 693 -18.09 -19.34 7.67
C GLN A 693 -16.59 -19.62 7.51
N ILE A 694 -15.90 -18.83 6.68
CA ILE A 694 -14.44 -18.92 6.49
C ILE A 694 -13.72 -18.72 7.84
N ARG A 695 -14.07 -17.65 8.58
CA ARG A 695 -13.45 -17.36 9.87
C ARG A 695 -13.64 -18.51 10.88
N ALA A 696 -14.84 -19.10 10.90
CA ALA A 696 -15.18 -20.24 11.74
C ALA A 696 -14.60 -21.58 11.25
N GLY A 697 -13.99 -21.64 10.06
CA GLY A 697 -13.46 -22.87 9.44
C GLY A 697 -14.56 -23.84 8.99
N LYS A 698 -15.68 -23.32 8.48
CA LYS A 698 -16.86 -24.08 8.06
C LYS A 698 -17.11 -24.04 6.56
#